data_AF-A0A2T3J2F8-F1
#
_entry.id   AF-A0A2T3J2F8-F1
#
_cell.length_a   1.000
_cell.length_b   1.000
_cell.length_c   1.000
_cell.angle_alpha   90.00
_cell.angle_beta   90.00
_cell.angle_gamma   90.00
#
_symmetry.space_group_name_H-M   'P 1'
#
loop_
_entity.id
_entity.type
_entity.pdbx_description
1 polymer ?
#
loop_
_entity_poly.entity_id
_entity_poly.type
_entity_poly.pdbx_seq_one_letter_code
_entity_poly.pdbx_strand_id
1 'polypeptide(L)'
;MKCVIFPGQGSQFLGMGKDLFDKFPEEVELYNSILGYSLKELCLSDPKQQLKQTNYTQPSIFAVNHLSYLEYLKENDAPDYLAGHSLGEYNALLASQVFDFETGLRLVKRRGELMANATEGGMAAVLGMPLAKIVELIEKHSLNDIEIANINTDLQVVISGKKKAIEESAELFTSNGARYVVLPVSGAFHSTLMQESKITFQSFLTEYTFSKPQIPVISNITARPYKEIAIDKTLSEQITSSVKWSESVQFMMFKGVNGFEEIGPGKVLTSLVSQIKNNAVGLDLYFDEDEEKKESEIQYRSELPETKPKANVASDSGKLLLELTPNQLGSPKFLERYNVKYPYVSGSMYRGIASKEMVVAMGLNGFIGFLGTGGLSDSVIEESIVFIKDQLGSSHPFGVNLLHNEDNPDYENKMVELYLKHDIRNIEASAFITISEALVLYRLKGVSRFLDGSIRIRNHILAKVSRPEIAELFLRPAPKDIVDNLVSTGKLTKEEGELSTHVSLAGEICIEADSGGHTDAGNLCVLLPAIKYLEDRISRKYNYSEKILVGAAGGIGTPSAAAAAFILGADFILTGSINQCSIEAAISEEVKDILETINVQDTAYAPAGDMFEMGAKVQVLKKGVLFPYRANKLYNLYKEHNGIDDIDKLILTQLEKRFFKKTLDEVWAEISTYLIQGKKEELEMAERSPKYKMALIFKWYFNYSTKIALSGSVDDKVNYQVHCGPSLGAFNEWVSGTGLSSWRNRNVHVMAQKILKETCLLLKEQIKAMSSKSEQY
;
A
#
# COMPACT_ATOMS: atom_id res chain seq x y z
N MET A 1 -1.81 21.05 18.85
CA MET A 1 -2.06 19.97 19.82
C MET A 1 -0.75 19.61 20.51
N LYS A 2 -0.79 19.20 21.78
CA LYS A 2 0.35 18.80 22.59
C LYS A 2 0.33 17.28 22.84
N CYS A 3 1.48 16.65 22.71
CA CYS A 3 1.71 15.28 23.13
C CYS A 3 2.70 15.25 24.29
N VAL A 4 2.39 14.47 25.33
CA VAL A 4 3.35 14.12 26.38
C VAL A 4 3.98 12.78 26.01
N ILE A 5 5.31 12.74 26.00
CA ILE A 5 6.09 11.56 25.64
C ILE A 5 6.94 11.05 26.80
N PHE A 6 6.95 9.73 27.00
CA PHE A 6 7.67 9.08 28.09
C PHE A 6 8.91 8.32 27.58
N PRO A 7 10.12 8.59 28.12
CA PRO A 7 11.33 7.88 27.73
C PRO A 7 11.34 6.45 28.26
N GLY A 8 12.01 5.57 27.52
CA GLY A 8 12.27 4.20 27.91
C GLY A 8 13.66 3.98 28.51
N GLN A 9 14.07 2.72 28.56
CA GLN A 9 15.42 2.32 28.96
C GLN A 9 16.49 2.96 28.07
N GLY A 10 17.54 3.48 28.69
CA GLY A 10 18.56 4.34 28.07
C GLY A 10 18.54 5.77 28.60
N SER A 11 17.46 6.17 29.29
CA SER A 11 17.30 7.50 29.90
C SER A 11 17.74 7.59 31.37
N GLN A 12 17.97 6.45 32.02
CA GLN A 12 18.36 6.39 33.43
C GLN A 12 19.72 7.03 33.69
N PHE A 13 19.84 7.75 34.80
CA PHE A 13 21.10 8.26 35.32
C PHE A 13 21.03 8.35 36.85
N LEU A 14 22.19 8.26 37.50
CA LEU A 14 22.28 8.40 38.96
C LEU A 14 21.90 9.83 39.36
N GLY A 15 20.94 9.96 40.27
CA GLY A 15 20.34 11.23 40.68
C GLY A 15 18.99 11.54 40.04
N MET A 16 18.48 10.68 39.16
CA MET A 16 17.14 10.85 38.60
C MET A 16 16.06 10.82 39.70
N GLY A 17 15.04 11.66 39.57
CA GLY A 17 13.92 11.73 40.54
C GLY A 17 14.23 12.41 41.87
N LYS A 18 15.44 12.97 42.06
CA LYS A 18 15.87 13.62 43.32
C LYS A 18 14.86 14.63 43.86
N ASP A 19 14.34 15.49 42.99
CA ASP A 19 13.41 16.57 43.40
C ASP A 19 11.94 16.10 43.45
N LEU A 20 11.68 14.82 43.14
CA LEU A 20 10.34 14.22 43.10
C LEU A 20 10.07 13.32 44.30
N PHE A 21 11.06 12.52 44.73
CA PHE A 21 10.83 11.54 45.80
C PHE A 21 10.35 12.15 47.11
N ASP A 22 10.85 13.34 47.46
CA ASP A 22 10.43 14.04 48.67
C ASP A 22 9.09 14.78 48.52
N LYS A 23 8.63 15.00 47.27
CA LYS A 23 7.32 15.62 46.96
C LYS A 23 6.17 14.61 46.96
N PHE A 24 6.47 13.32 46.74
CA PHE A 24 5.51 12.23 46.59
C PHE A 24 5.86 11.04 47.51
N PRO A 25 5.91 11.25 48.84
CA PRO A 25 6.39 10.23 49.78
C PRO A 25 5.47 9.00 49.85
N GLU A 26 4.16 9.17 49.67
CA GLU A 26 3.19 8.07 49.74
C GLU A 26 3.35 7.13 48.54
N GLU A 27 3.50 7.70 47.33
CA GLU A 27 3.76 6.94 46.11
C GLU A 27 5.11 6.21 46.21
N VAL A 28 6.16 6.87 46.71
CA VAL A 28 7.49 6.26 46.93
C VAL A 28 7.42 5.07 47.88
N GLU A 29 6.65 5.16 48.97
CA GLU A 29 6.47 4.02 49.88
C GLU A 29 5.73 2.86 49.20
N LEU A 30 4.71 3.15 48.37
CA LEU A 30 4.03 2.12 47.60
C LEU A 30 4.97 1.47 46.56
N TYR A 31 5.81 2.24 45.87
CA TYR A 31 6.89 1.71 45.02
C TYR A 31 7.80 0.76 45.82
N ASN A 32 8.30 1.21 46.98
CA ASN A 32 9.20 0.42 47.82
C ASN A 32 8.55 -0.90 48.24
N SER A 33 7.26 -0.87 48.59
CA SER A 33 6.51 -2.06 49.02
C SER A 33 6.35 -3.11 47.91
N ILE A 34 6.10 -2.68 46.67
CA ILE A 34 5.90 -3.58 45.51
C ILE A 34 7.26 -4.06 44.97
N LEU A 35 8.27 -3.20 44.97
CA LEU A 35 9.60 -3.52 44.47
C LEU A 35 10.42 -4.37 45.45
N GLY A 36 10.24 -4.15 46.76
CA GLY A 36 10.99 -4.82 47.82
C GLY A 36 12.37 -4.19 48.08
N TYR A 37 12.63 -2.99 47.56
CA TYR A 37 13.85 -2.21 47.76
C TYR A 37 13.56 -0.71 47.71
N SER A 38 14.47 0.10 48.25
CA SER A 38 14.31 1.56 48.22
C SER A 38 14.57 2.10 46.81
N LEU A 39 13.53 2.61 46.16
CA LEU A 39 13.62 3.30 44.88
C LEU A 39 14.52 4.54 44.99
N LYS A 40 14.40 5.29 46.08
CA LYS A 40 15.21 6.50 46.34
C LYS A 40 16.69 6.15 46.47
N GLU A 41 17.05 5.13 47.25
CA GLU A 41 18.44 4.70 47.40
C GLU A 41 19.04 4.23 46.07
N LEU A 42 18.28 3.43 45.31
CA LEU A 42 18.67 2.92 44.00
C LEU A 42 18.90 4.06 42.99
N CYS A 43 17.97 5.03 42.89
CA CYS A 43 18.07 6.10 41.92
C CYS A 43 19.10 7.17 42.30
N LEU A 44 19.32 7.47 43.58
CA LEU A 44 20.19 8.57 44.02
C LEU A 44 21.63 8.16 44.35
N SER A 45 21.82 6.93 44.85
CA SER A 45 23.13 6.48 45.34
C SER A 45 23.60 5.15 44.75
N ASP A 46 22.68 4.30 44.30
CA ASP A 46 22.94 2.98 43.70
C ASP A 46 24.11 2.20 44.35
N PRO A 47 24.12 1.99 45.67
CA PRO A 47 25.29 1.43 46.37
C PRO A 47 25.63 0.00 45.92
N LYS A 48 24.63 -0.71 45.38
CA LYS A 48 24.77 -2.07 44.85
C LYS A 48 25.05 -2.12 43.34
N GLN A 49 25.13 -0.97 42.66
CA GLN A 49 25.35 -0.85 41.21
C GLN A 49 24.33 -1.64 40.37
N GLN A 50 23.07 -1.58 40.79
CA GLN A 50 21.97 -2.34 40.22
C GLN A 50 21.16 -1.54 39.21
N LEU A 51 21.25 -0.19 39.20
CA LEU A 51 20.40 0.66 38.35
C LEU A 51 20.58 0.40 36.84
N LYS A 52 21.68 -0.23 36.43
CA LYS A 52 21.92 -0.60 35.03
C LYS A 52 21.34 -1.97 34.64
N GLN A 53 20.91 -2.78 35.59
CA GLN A 53 20.33 -4.10 35.33
C GLN A 53 18.85 -3.94 34.96
N THR A 54 18.44 -4.47 33.81
CA THR A 54 17.11 -4.27 33.20
C THR A 54 15.93 -4.42 34.16
N ASN A 55 15.98 -5.41 35.06
CA ASN A 55 14.94 -5.67 36.07
C ASN A 55 14.82 -4.58 37.16
N TYR A 56 15.85 -3.76 37.36
CA TYR A 56 15.85 -2.59 38.22
C TYR A 56 15.66 -1.29 37.41
N THR A 57 16.27 -1.21 36.22
CA THR A 57 16.18 -0.07 35.32
C THR A 57 14.74 0.24 34.94
N GLN A 58 13.99 -0.76 34.48
CA GLN A 58 12.65 -0.52 33.95
C GLN A 58 11.66 -0.03 35.03
N PRO A 59 11.55 -0.67 36.20
CA PRO A 59 10.66 -0.15 37.24
C PRO A 59 11.08 1.23 37.75
N SER A 60 12.39 1.52 37.79
CA SER A 60 12.89 2.82 38.25
C SER A 60 12.54 3.95 37.28
N ILE A 61 12.70 3.73 35.97
CA ILE A 61 12.30 4.71 34.95
C ILE A 61 10.78 4.89 34.95
N PHE A 62 10.02 3.80 35.02
CA PHE A 62 8.56 3.88 35.09
C PHE A 62 8.11 4.72 36.29
N ALA A 63 8.76 4.55 37.45
CA ALA A 63 8.48 5.33 38.64
C ALA A 63 8.78 6.81 38.47
N VAL A 64 9.97 7.15 37.98
CA VAL A 64 10.37 8.56 37.77
C VAL A 64 9.51 9.24 36.70
N ASN A 65 9.14 8.53 35.63
CA ASN A 65 8.22 9.02 34.61
C ASN A 65 6.84 9.32 35.21
N HIS A 66 6.30 8.42 36.03
CA HIS A 66 5.01 8.60 36.70
C HIS A 66 5.03 9.81 37.66
N LEU A 67 6.04 9.90 38.55
CA LEU A 67 6.16 11.03 39.47
C LEU A 67 6.37 12.36 38.75
N SER A 68 7.15 12.36 37.66
CA SER A 68 7.31 13.54 36.81
C SER A 68 5.99 13.97 36.18
N TYR A 69 5.13 13.01 35.79
CA TYR A 69 3.82 13.30 35.23
C TYR A 69 2.84 13.85 36.28
N LEU A 70 2.86 13.32 37.51
CA LEU A 70 2.08 13.89 38.61
C LEU A 70 2.49 15.34 38.91
N GLU A 71 3.78 15.64 38.86
CA GLU A 71 4.26 17.02 39.01
C GLU A 71 3.81 17.90 37.83
N TYR A 72 3.92 17.39 36.59
CA TYR A 72 3.51 18.09 35.38
C TYR A 72 2.02 18.52 35.44
N LEU A 73 1.15 17.63 35.91
CA LEU A 73 -0.30 17.87 36.02
C LEU A 73 -0.68 18.95 37.05
N LYS A 74 0.24 19.38 37.93
CA LYS A 74 -0.04 20.49 38.87
C LYS A 74 -0.13 21.85 38.16
N GLU A 75 0.57 21.99 37.04
CA GLU A 75 0.72 23.27 36.32
C GLU A 75 0.23 23.21 34.87
N ASN A 76 -0.18 22.03 34.39
CA ASN A 76 -0.58 21.81 33.00
C ASN A 76 -1.89 21.03 32.92
N ASP A 77 -2.69 21.39 31.92
CA ASP A 77 -3.86 20.61 31.52
C ASP A 77 -3.48 19.26 30.90
N ALA A 78 -4.48 18.37 30.77
CA ALA A 78 -4.30 17.09 30.10
C ALA A 78 -3.84 17.27 28.64
N PRO A 79 -2.88 16.44 28.16
CA PRO A 79 -2.42 16.51 26.77
C PRO A 79 -3.45 15.93 25.80
N ASP A 80 -3.31 16.26 24.51
CA ASP A 80 -4.17 15.73 23.44
C ASP A 80 -3.79 14.29 23.07
N TYR A 81 -2.51 13.95 23.18
CA TYR A 81 -1.97 12.62 22.90
C TYR A 81 -0.92 12.21 23.95
N LEU A 82 -0.76 10.91 24.12
CA LEU A 82 0.30 10.30 24.90
C LEU A 82 1.07 9.31 24.04
N ALA A 83 2.38 9.25 24.21
CA ALA A 83 3.20 8.18 23.63
C ALA A 83 4.36 7.86 24.55
N GLY A 84 4.99 6.71 24.37
CA GLY A 84 6.22 6.43 25.07
C GLY A 84 7.07 5.43 24.34
N HIS A 85 8.38 5.51 24.55
CA HIS A 85 9.35 4.69 23.82
C HIS A 85 9.65 3.40 24.57
N SER A 86 9.34 2.26 23.95
CA SER A 86 9.46 0.91 24.55
C SER A 86 8.76 0.84 25.92
N LEU A 87 9.53 0.81 27.01
CA LEU A 87 9.01 0.88 28.37
C LEU A 87 8.09 2.08 28.60
N GLY A 88 8.38 3.24 28.00
CA GLY A 88 7.57 4.45 28.19
C GLY A 88 6.11 4.28 27.74
N GLU A 89 5.81 3.32 26.86
CA GLU A 89 4.43 3.00 26.45
C GLU A 89 3.56 2.61 27.66
N TYR A 90 4.14 1.96 28.68
CA TYR A 90 3.44 1.63 29.93
C TYR A 90 3.12 2.90 30.74
N ASN A 91 3.97 3.92 30.73
CA ASN A 91 3.68 5.20 31.37
C ASN A 91 2.57 5.95 30.62
N ALA A 92 2.54 5.89 29.29
CA ALA A 92 1.47 6.48 28.50
C ALA A 92 0.11 5.80 28.78
N LEU A 93 0.10 4.47 28.92
CA LEU A 93 -1.10 3.72 29.31
C LEU A 93 -1.54 4.03 30.74
N LEU A 94 -0.62 4.18 31.70
CA LEU A 94 -0.93 4.65 33.05
C LEU A 94 -1.54 6.05 33.03
N ALA A 95 -0.91 6.99 32.32
CA ALA A 95 -1.34 8.38 32.21
C ALA A 95 -2.73 8.52 31.55
N SER A 96 -3.09 7.58 30.67
CA SER A 96 -4.43 7.49 30.07
C SER A 96 -5.42 6.65 30.87
N GLN A 97 -5.06 6.21 32.09
CA GLN A 97 -5.91 5.46 33.01
C GLN A 97 -6.34 4.07 32.49
N VAL A 98 -5.50 3.43 31.67
CA VAL A 98 -5.75 2.05 31.20
C VAL A 98 -5.63 1.03 32.33
N PHE A 99 -4.73 1.29 33.28
CA PHE A 99 -4.59 0.53 34.51
C PHE A 99 -4.17 1.46 35.65
N ASP A 100 -4.36 1.02 36.89
CA ASP A 100 -3.89 1.76 38.04
C ASP A 100 -2.37 1.65 38.21
N PHE A 101 -1.85 2.51 39.08
CA PHE A 101 -0.42 2.60 39.35
C PHE A 101 0.20 1.26 39.79
N GLU A 102 -0.43 0.58 40.75
CA GLU A 102 0.07 -0.69 41.30
C GLU A 102 0.16 -1.78 40.22
N THR A 103 -0.88 -1.90 39.39
CA THR A 103 -0.92 -2.78 38.24
C THR A 103 0.22 -2.44 37.28
N GLY A 104 0.34 -1.18 36.88
CA GLY A 104 1.40 -0.73 35.97
C GLY A 104 2.80 -1.07 36.47
N LEU A 105 3.06 -0.88 37.76
CA LEU A 105 4.35 -1.22 38.36
C LEU A 105 4.60 -2.74 38.39
N ARG A 106 3.59 -3.55 38.71
CA ARG A 106 3.69 -5.02 38.68
C ARG A 106 3.96 -5.54 37.27
N LEU A 107 3.29 -4.98 36.27
CA LEU A 107 3.51 -5.30 34.85
C LEU A 107 4.94 -4.95 34.42
N VAL A 108 5.40 -3.74 34.72
CA VAL A 108 6.77 -3.31 34.35
C VAL A 108 7.84 -4.09 35.10
N LYS A 109 7.64 -4.40 36.39
CA LYS A 109 8.54 -5.26 37.16
C LYS A 109 8.66 -6.63 36.50
N ARG A 110 7.53 -7.27 36.18
CA ARG A 110 7.51 -8.57 35.53
C ARG A 110 8.15 -8.55 34.15
N ARG A 111 7.85 -7.52 33.34
CA ARG A 111 8.48 -7.31 32.03
C ARG A 111 10.00 -7.17 32.16
N GLY A 112 10.46 -6.33 33.10
CA GLY A 112 11.88 -6.11 33.35
C GLY A 112 12.62 -7.38 33.78
N GLU A 113 12.01 -8.21 34.64
CA GLU A 113 12.53 -9.53 35.03
C GLU A 113 12.64 -10.48 33.83
N LEU A 114 11.56 -10.63 33.06
CA LEU A 114 11.51 -11.54 31.91
C LEU A 114 12.48 -11.13 30.81
N MET A 115 12.66 -9.83 30.58
CA MET A 115 13.63 -9.32 29.63
C MET A 115 15.07 -9.45 30.16
N ALA A 116 15.31 -9.24 31.46
CA ALA A 116 16.63 -9.42 32.06
C ALA A 116 17.15 -10.86 31.94
N ASN A 117 16.25 -11.85 32.04
CA ASN A 117 16.59 -13.27 32.01
C ASN A 117 17.02 -13.78 30.62
N ALA A 118 16.70 -13.06 29.55
CA ALA A 118 17.07 -13.47 28.21
C ALA A 118 18.51 -13.03 27.86
N THR A 119 19.50 -13.85 28.26
CA THR A 119 20.92 -13.48 28.27
C THR A 119 21.71 -13.80 26.99
N GLU A 120 21.11 -14.48 26.02
CA GLU A 120 21.81 -14.98 24.82
C GLU A 120 21.93 -13.93 23.69
N GLY A 121 21.31 -12.77 23.88
CA GLY A 121 21.21 -11.71 22.89
C GLY A 121 22.02 -10.46 23.20
N GLY A 122 22.06 -9.54 22.25
CA GLY A 122 22.58 -8.18 22.40
C GLY A 122 21.85 -7.21 21.49
N MET A 123 22.17 -5.93 21.64
CA MET A 123 21.61 -4.86 20.81
C MET A 123 22.69 -3.85 20.42
N ALA A 124 22.52 -3.20 19.28
CA ALA A 124 23.37 -2.10 18.85
C ALA A 124 22.59 -1.01 18.11
N ALA A 125 22.97 0.24 18.34
CA ALA A 125 22.50 1.36 17.55
C ALA A 125 23.39 1.54 16.31
N VAL A 126 22.75 1.56 15.14
CA VAL A 126 23.33 1.87 13.83
C VAL A 126 22.94 3.30 13.48
N LEU A 127 23.93 4.19 13.45
CA LEU A 127 23.74 5.63 13.29
C LEU A 127 24.28 6.10 11.93
N GLY A 128 23.58 7.03 11.29
CA GLY A 128 23.98 7.62 10.01
C GLY A 128 23.71 6.74 8.79
N MET A 129 22.89 5.69 8.93
CA MET A 129 22.57 4.76 7.86
C MET A 129 21.05 4.57 7.75
N PRO A 130 20.46 4.72 6.55
CA PRO A 130 19.03 4.48 6.35
C PRO A 130 18.62 3.03 6.60
N LEU A 131 17.41 2.82 7.13
CA LEU A 131 16.83 1.50 7.39
C LEU A 131 16.94 0.55 6.18
N ALA A 132 16.61 1.03 4.98
CA ALA A 132 16.69 0.23 3.76
C ALA A 132 18.10 -0.31 3.50
N LYS A 133 19.14 0.47 3.81
CA LYS A 133 20.53 0.03 3.66
C LYS A 133 20.93 -0.97 4.74
N ILE A 134 20.42 -0.81 5.96
CA ILE A 134 20.65 -1.76 7.05
C ILE A 134 20.04 -3.12 6.70
N VAL A 135 18.81 -3.14 6.22
CA VAL A 135 18.13 -4.38 5.75
C VAL A 135 18.91 -5.01 4.60
N GLU A 136 19.32 -4.23 3.59
CA GLU A 136 20.14 -4.72 2.47
C GLU A 136 21.44 -5.39 2.95
N LEU A 137 22.14 -4.79 3.93
CA LEU A 137 23.39 -5.36 4.46
C LEU A 137 23.15 -6.64 5.26
N ILE A 138 22.06 -6.70 6.06
CA ILE A 138 21.67 -7.90 6.79
C ILE A 138 21.38 -9.05 5.81
N GLU A 139 20.59 -8.80 4.77
CA GLU A 139 20.23 -9.80 3.76
C GLU A 139 21.45 -10.24 2.94
N LYS A 140 22.24 -9.28 2.44
CA LYS A 140 23.41 -9.54 1.59
C LYS A 140 24.48 -10.38 2.29
N HIS A 141 24.64 -10.21 3.59
CA HIS A 141 25.62 -10.93 4.40
C HIS A 141 25.01 -12.08 5.19
N SER A 142 23.74 -12.44 4.92
CA SER A 142 23.01 -13.54 5.57
C SER A 142 23.05 -13.47 7.10
N LEU A 143 22.93 -12.27 7.66
CA LEU A 143 22.92 -12.03 9.11
C LEU A 143 21.54 -12.36 9.71
N ASN A 144 21.07 -13.58 9.48
CA ASN A 144 19.72 -14.04 9.83
C ASN A 144 19.42 -14.04 11.35
N ASP A 145 20.46 -13.92 12.18
CA ASP A 145 20.35 -13.82 13.64
C ASP A 145 20.22 -12.37 14.13
N ILE A 146 20.05 -11.38 13.24
CA ILE A 146 19.89 -9.95 13.54
C ILE A 146 18.55 -9.45 13.00
N GLU A 147 17.79 -8.79 13.86
CA GLU A 147 16.49 -8.19 13.58
C GLU A 147 16.48 -6.70 13.92
N ILE A 148 15.51 -5.96 13.36
CA ILE A 148 15.31 -4.54 13.65
C ILE A 148 14.50 -4.39 14.95
N ALA A 149 15.11 -3.82 15.99
CA ALA A 149 14.48 -3.62 17.30
C ALA A 149 13.76 -2.27 17.41
N ASN A 150 14.38 -1.19 16.93
CA ASN A 150 13.80 0.15 17.00
C ASN A 150 14.10 0.94 15.73
N ILE A 151 13.08 1.61 15.20
CA ILE A 151 13.20 2.58 14.12
C ILE A 151 13.03 3.97 14.77
N ASN A 152 14.13 4.51 15.31
CA ASN A 152 14.10 5.73 16.11
C ASN A 152 14.02 6.98 15.23
N THR A 153 14.81 7.04 14.16
CA THR A 153 14.73 8.07 13.12
C THR A 153 15.06 7.44 11.76
N ASP A 154 15.04 8.22 10.69
CA ASP A 154 15.49 7.81 9.36
C ASP A 154 16.97 7.36 9.31
N LEU A 155 17.80 7.87 10.23
CA LEU A 155 19.24 7.57 10.32
C LEU A 155 19.67 6.98 11.67
N GLN A 156 18.73 6.62 12.53
CA GLN A 156 19.00 5.95 13.80
C GLN A 156 18.10 4.73 13.94
N VAL A 157 18.70 3.56 13.78
CA VAL A 157 18.02 2.26 13.90
C VAL A 157 18.76 1.43 14.94
N VAL A 158 18.01 0.75 15.80
CA VAL A 158 18.57 -0.23 16.72
C VAL A 158 18.30 -1.62 16.17
N ILE A 159 19.35 -2.44 16.14
CA ILE A 159 19.28 -3.85 15.79
C ILE A 159 19.50 -4.70 17.04
N SER A 160 18.94 -5.91 17.02
CA SER A 160 19.04 -6.87 18.12
C SER A 160 19.21 -8.27 17.56
N GLY A 161 19.93 -9.13 18.26
CA GLY A 161 20.22 -10.47 17.76
C GLY A 161 21.08 -11.26 18.73
N LYS A 162 21.57 -12.42 18.31
CA LYS A 162 22.54 -13.17 19.12
C LYS A 162 23.76 -12.29 19.41
N LYS A 163 24.27 -12.34 20.65
CA LYS A 163 25.36 -11.46 21.09
C LYS A 163 26.56 -11.45 20.12
N LYS A 164 26.99 -12.64 19.71
CA LYS A 164 28.09 -12.82 18.75
C LYS A 164 27.79 -12.20 17.39
N ALA A 165 26.57 -12.33 16.87
CA ALA A 165 26.18 -11.75 15.59
C ALA A 165 26.19 -10.22 15.64
N ILE A 166 25.73 -9.62 16.74
CA ILE A 166 25.81 -8.18 16.98
C ILE A 166 27.27 -7.71 16.98
N GLU A 167 28.14 -8.38 17.73
CA GLU A 167 29.58 -8.07 17.80
C GLU A 167 30.26 -8.18 16.43
N GLU A 168 29.99 -9.25 15.67
CA GLU A 168 30.58 -9.49 14.34
C GLU A 168 30.05 -8.53 13.26
N SER A 169 28.80 -8.05 13.41
CA SER A 169 28.22 -7.09 12.46
C SER A 169 28.80 -5.68 12.55
N ALA A 170 29.50 -5.36 13.64
CA ALA A 170 30.04 -4.01 13.87
C ALA A 170 30.95 -3.56 12.72
N GLU A 171 31.92 -4.39 12.32
CA GLU A 171 32.87 -4.06 11.24
C GLU A 171 32.16 -3.87 9.90
N LEU A 172 31.15 -4.69 9.61
CA LEU A 172 30.35 -4.58 8.40
C LEU A 172 29.66 -3.22 8.32
N PHE A 173 28.94 -2.83 9.37
CA PHE A 173 28.22 -1.57 9.39
C PHE A 173 29.16 -0.36 9.39
N THR A 174 30.27 -0.41 10.15
CA THR A 174 31.24 0.69 10.17
C THR A 174 31.97 0.87 8.84
N SER A 175 32.33 -0.23 8.17
CA SER A 175 32.99 -0.19 6.85
C SER A 175 32.06 0.31 5.76
N ASN A 176 30.74 0.25 5.98
CA ASN A 176 29.71 0.82 5.10
C ASN A 176 29.23 2.20 5.56
N GLY A 177 29.98 2.88 6.44
CA GLY A 177 29.77 4.29 6.78
C GLY A 177 28.82 4.57 7.96
N ALA A 178 28.31 3.55 8.65
CA ALA A 178 27.55 3.76 9.88
C ALA A 178 28.48 4.00 11.08
N ARG A 179 28.03 4.80 12.05
CA ARG A 179 28.57 4.73 13.41
C ARG A 179 27.80 3.65 14.17
N TYR A 180 28.53 2.68 14.71
CA TYR A 180 27.95 1.52 15.39
C TYR A 180 28.22 1.57 16.89
N VAL A 181 27.18 1.43 17.71
CA VAL A 181 27.29 1.53 19.19
C VAL A 181 26.57 0.34 19.83
N VAL A 182 27.31 -0.56 20.45
CA VAL A 182 26.74 -1.66 21.24
C VAL A 182 26.06 -1.09 22.48
N LEU A 183 24.81 -1.52 22.73
CA LEU A 183 24.02 -1.04 23.86
C LEU A 183 24.27 -1.90 25.10
N PRO A 184 24.39 -1.30 26.30
CA PRO A 184 24.67 -2.02 27.54
C PRO A 184 23.39 -2.68 28.09
N VAL A 185 22.89 -3.70 27.40
CA VAL A 185 21.70 -4.47 27.77
C VAL A 185 22.01 -5.96 27.81
N SER A 186 21.21 -6.71 28.58
CA SER A 186 21.42 -8.15 28.82
C SER A 186 20.92 -9.05 27.70
N GLY A 187 20.02 -8.57 26.82
CA GLY A 187 19.33 -9.40 25.84
C GLY A 187 18.98 -8.67 24.55
N ALA A 188 18.48 -9.43 23.58
CA ALA A 188 18.05 -8.94 22.26
C ALA A 188 16.58 -8.49 22.29
N PHE A 189 16.29 -7.38 22.97
CA PHE A 189 14.92 -6.90 23.14
C PHE A 189 14.27 -6.57 21.79
N HIS A 190 12.94 -6.74 21.70
CA HIS A 190 12.17 -6.48 20.47
C HIS A 190 12.54 -7.40 19.29
N SER A 191 12.86 -8.67 19.58
CA SER A 191 13.17 -9.69 18.57
C SER A 191 12.57 -11.05 18.90
N THR A 192 12.66 -11.99 17.96
CA THR A 192 12.22 -13.38 18.17
C THR A 192 12.94 -14.09 19.31
N LEU A 193 14.15 -13.64 19.70
CA LEU A 193 14.86 -14.18 20.86
C LEU A 193 14.17 -13.89 22.21
N MET A 194 13.16 -13.01 22.23
CA MET A 194 12.32 -12.75 23.42
C MET A 194 11.02 -13.56 23.44
N GLN A 195 10.84 -14.54 22.54
CA GLN A 195 9.56 -15.23 22.39
C GLN A 195 9.10 -15.95 23.68
N GLU A 196 10.01 -16.57 24.43
CA GLU A 196 9.68 -17.21 25.71
C GLU A 196 9.24 -16.18 26.76
N SER A 197 9.93 -15.04 26.83
CA SER A 197 9.56 -13.91 27.69
C SER A 197 8.19 -13.36 27.31
N LYS A 198 7.87 -13.24 26.01
CA LYS A 198 6.54 -12.84 25.53
C LYS A 198 5.45 -13.81 25.97
N ILE A 199 5.63 -15.12 25.78
CA ILE A 199 4.61 -16.12 26.15
C ILE A 199 4.33 -16.04 27.66
N THR A 200 5.41 -15.99 28.46
CA THR A 200 5.29 -15.88 29.92
C THR A 200 4.61 -14.57 30.35
N PHE A 201 4.93 -13.47 29.67
CA PHE A 201 4.31 -12.18 29.96
C PHE A 201 2.84 -12.13 29.53
N GLN A 202 2.49 -12.73 28.39
CA GLN A 202 1.12 -12.84 27.92
C GLN A 202 0.23 -13.57 28.93
N SER A 203 0.71 -14.68 29.50
CA SER A 203 -0.01 -15.37 30.58
C SER A 203 -0.15 -14.54 31.85
N PHE A 204 0.84 -13.70 32.17
CA PHE A 204 0.76 -12.81 33.34
C PHE A 204 -0.24 -11.66 33.13
N LEU A 205 -0.38 -11.16 31.91
CA LEU A 205 -1.33 -10.09 31.57
C LEU A 205 -2.79 -10.52 31.79
N THR A 206 -3.13 -11.81 31.70
CA THR A 206 -4.51 -12.29 31.90
C THR A 206 -4.98 -12.21 33.37
N GLU A 207 -4.07 -11.92 34.31
CA GLU A 207 -4.40 -11.68 35.72
C GLU A 207 -4.99 -10.27 35.97
N TYR A 208 -4.92 -9.38 34.96
CA TYR A 208 -5.30 -7.97 35.09
C TYR A 208 -6.42 -7.59 34.11
N THR A 209 -7.15 -6.53 34.44
CA THR A 209 -8.17 -5.93 33.57
C THR A 209 -7.68 -4.58 33.06
N PHE A 210 -7.89 -4.31 31.77
CA PHE A 210 -7.47 -3.09 31.12
C PHE A 210 -8.68 -2.25 30.74
N SER A 211 -8.64 -0.97 31.08
CA SER A 211 -9.64 0.03 30.71
C SER A 211 -9.29 0.68 29.36
N LYS A 212 -10.28 1.26 28.69
CA LYS A 212 -10.06 2.08 27.50
C LYS A 212 -9.20 3.31 27.85
N PRO A 213 -8.19 3.68 27.03
CA PRO A 213 -7.45 4.92 27.22
C PRO A 213 -8.36 6.16 27.21
N GLN A 214 -8.28 6.99 28.24
CA GLN A 214 -9.01 8.27 28.35
C GLN A 214 -8.38 9.37 27.49
N ILE A 215 -7.08 9.25 27.22
CA ILE A 215 -6.32 10.08 26.28
C ILE A 215 -5.72 9.13 25.24
N PRO A 216 -5.78 9.43 23.93
CA PRO A 216 -5.20 8.57 22.90
C PRO A 216 -3.72 8.25 23.15
N VAL A 217 -3.39 6.97 23.28
CA VAL A 217 -2.02 6.47 23.44
C VAL A 217 -1.53 5.87 22.14
N ILE A 218 -0.41 6.35 21.59
CA ILE A 218 0.17 5.79 20.36
C ILE A 218 0.99 4.53 20.65
N SER A 219 0.62 3.44 19.98
CA SER A 219 1.29 2.16 20.18
C SER A 219 2.62 2.03 19.46
N ASN A 220 3.61 1.39 20.08
CA ASN A 220 4.94 1.19 19.50
C ASN A 220 4.95 0.24 18.30
N ILE A 221 4.01 -0.70 18.22
CA ILE A 221 4.01 -1.74 17.17
C ILE A 221 3.22 -1.32 15.92
N THR A 222 2.13 -0.57 16.10
CA THR A 222 1.26 -0.10 15.01
C THR A 222 1.52 1.34 14.62
N ALA A 223 2.17 2.13 15.49
CA ALA A 223 2.29 3.59 15.34
C ALA A 223 0.92 4.29 15.20
N ARG A 224 -0.12 3.73 15.82
CA ARG A 224 -1.51 4.25 15.85
C ARG A 224 -2.07 4.22 17.28
N PRO A 225 -3.14 4.98 17.60
CA PRO A 225 -3.78 4.91 18.90
C PRO A 225 -4.21 3.49 19.29
N TYR A 226 -4.09 3.14 20.57
CA TYR A 226 -4.62 1.89 21.12
C TYR A 226 -6.14 1.77 20.89
N LYS A 227 -6.60 0.58 20.49
CA LYS A 227 -8.01 0.19 20.41
C LYS A 227 -8.37 -0.69 21.63
N GLU A 228 -9.61 -0.58 22.11
CA GLU A 228 -10.08 -1.19 23.37
C GLU A 228 -9.89 -2.72 23.45
N ILE A 229 -10.00 -3.44 22.32
CA ILE A 229 -10.01 -4.91 22.26
C ILE A 229 -8.60 -5.53 22.19
N ALA A 230 -7.52 -4.74 22.22
CA ALA A 230 -6.17 -5.22 21.90
C ALA A 230 -5.06 -4.94 22.92
N ILE A 231 -5.33 -4.33 24.08
CA ILE A 231 -4.28 -3.78 24.96
C ILE A 231 -3.30 -4.85 25.47
N ASP A 232 -3.79 -5.94 26.04
CA ASP A 232 -2.99 -7.06 26.57
C ASP A 232 -2.17 -7.75 25.48
N LYS A 233 -2.83 -8.08 24.36
CA LYS A 233 -2.19 -8.69 23.19
C LYS A 233 -1.07 -7.79 22.67
N THR A 234 -1.35 -6.50 22.47
CA THR A 234 -0.36 -5.51 22.00
C THR A 234 0.81 -5.37 22.97
N LEU A 235 0.58 -5.32 24.28
CA LEU A 235 1.65 -5.24 25.28
C LEU A 235 2.56 -6.48 25.27
N SER A 236 1.99 -7.67 25.07
CA SER A 236 2.79 -8.90 24.93
C SER A 236 3.57 -8.93 23.61
N GLU A 237 2.96 -8.52 22.50
CA GLU A 237 3.58 -8.46 21.18
C GLU A 237 4.75 -7.47 21.14
N GLN A 238 4.62 -6.35 21.85
CA GLN A 238 5.66 -5.32 21.98
C GLN A 238 7.03 -5.89 22.38
N ILE A 239 7.09 -6.94 23.20
CA ILE A 239 8.35 -7.56 23.64
C ILE A 239 9.16 -8.16 22.47
N THR A 240 8.48 -8.61 21.41
CA THR A 240 9.07 -9.28 20.24
C THR A 240 9.00 -8.46 18.95
N SER A 241 8.35 -7.29 18.99
CA SER A 241 8.08 -6.48 17.80
C SER A 241 8.87 -5.19 17.82
N SER A 242 9.25 -4.72 16.63
CA SER A 242 9.99 -3.46 16.48
C SER A 242 9.23 -2.26 17.03
N VAL A 243 9.94 -1.36 17.70
CA VAL A 243 9.41 -0.05 18.12
C VAL A 243 9.45 0.92 16.94
N LYS A 244 8.29 1.27 16.40
CA LYS A 244 8.10 2.18 15.26
C LYS A 244 8.03 3.64 15.71
N TRP A 245 9.05 4.11 16.41
CA TRP A 245 9.06 5.46 17.01
C TRP A 245 8.98 6.58 15.96
N SER A 246 9.77 6.48 14.89
CA SER A 246 9.75 7.47 13.79
C SER A 246 8.36 7.60 13.19
N GLU A 247 7.70 6.48 12.90
CA GLU A 247 6.33 6.47 12.35
C GLU A 247 5.32 7.02 13.37
N SER A 248 5.48 6.71 14.66
CA SER A 248 4.59 7.21 15.73
C SER A 248 4.62 8.74 15.84
N VAL A 249 5.82 9.34 15.75
CA VAL A 249 5.99 10.79 15.75
C VAL A 249 5.43 11.42 14.48
N GLN A 250 5.69 10.82 13.32
CA GLN A 250 5.16 11.29 12.04
C GLN A 250 3.62 11.25 12.00
N PHE A 251 3.00 10.19 12.51
CA PHE A 251 1.55 10.09 12.65
C PHE A 251 0.98 11.21 13.52
N MET A 252 1.59 11.46 14.69
CA MET A 252 1.16 12.55 15.57
C MET A 252 1.34 13.93 14.92
N MET A 253 2.46 14.16 14.23
CA MET A 253 2.68 15.40 13.47
C MET A 253 1.61 15.61 12.41
N PHE A 254 1.25 14.56 11.69
CA PHE A 254 0.19 14.60 10.70
C PHE A 254 -1.17 14.94 11.33
N LYS A 255 -1.49 14.36 12.50
CA LYS A 255 -2.70 14.67 13.29
C LYS A 255 -2.70 16.08 13.92
N GLY A 256 -1.74 16.94 13.57
CA GLY A 256 -1.67 18.32 14.05
C GLY A 256 -0.96 18.50 15.41
N VAL A 257 -0.25 17.48 15.89
CA VAL A 257 0.61 17.61 17.08
C VAL A 257 1.89 18.35 16.71
N ASN A 258 2.03 19.56 17.25
CA ASN A 258 3.20 20.41 17.02
C ASN A 258 4.07 20.56 18.27
N GLY A 259 3.52 20.38 19.47
CA GLY A 259 4.25 20.35 20.74
C GLY A 259 4.46 18.92 21.25
N PHE A 260 5.71 18.57 21.57
CA PHE A 260 6.06 17.30 22.21
C PHE A 260 6.83 17.61 23.48
N GLU A 261 6.28 17.21 24.63
CA GLU A 261 6.87 17.42 25.95
C GLU A 261 7.37 16.08 26.50
N GLU A 262 8.68 15.94 26.66
CA GLU A 262 9.28 14.73 27.25
C GLU A 262 9.21 14.78 28.78
N ILE A 263 8.47 13.85 29.37
CA ILE A 263 8.27 13.75 30.82
C ILE A 263 9.01 12.52 31.33
N GLY A 264 10.01 12.75 32.18
CA GLY A 264 10.87 11.69 32.69
C GLY A 264 12.33 12.12 32.80
N PRO A 265 13.25 11.18 33.07
CA PRO A 265 14.67 11.47 33.11
C PRO A 265 15.23 11.67 31.69
N GLY A 266 16.17 12.60 31.53
CA GLY A 266 16.89 12.82 30.28
C GLY A 266 16.14 13.68 29.26
N LYS A 267 16.64 13.70 28.01
CA LYS A 267 16.08 14.44 26.87
C LYS A 267 16.21 13.66 25.55
N VAL A 268 16.20 12.33 25.64
CA VAL A 268 16.50 11.46 24.51
C VAL A 268 15.42 11.61 23.44
N LEU A 269 14.15 11.56 23.84
CA LEU A 269 13.03 11.61 22.91
C LEU A 269 12.89 13.00 22.27
N THR A 270 13.18 14.07 23.01
CA THR A 270 13.23 15.44 22.51
C THR A 270 14.19 15.54 21.34
N SER A 271 15.38 14.93 21.47
CA SER A 271 16.36 14.87 20.38
C SER A 271 15.85 14.04 19.19
N LEU A 272 15.24 12.87 19.42
CA LEU A 272 14.70 12.03 18.35
C LEU A 272 13.58 12.74 17.58
N VAL A 273 12.62 13.32 18.30
CA VAL A 273 11.51 14.09 17.72
C VAL A 273 12.03 15.26 16.90
N SER A 274 13.05 15.98 17.40
CA SER A 274 13.65 17.08 16.63
C SER A 274 14.27 16.59 15.31
N GLN A 275 14.94 15.45 15.31
CA GLN A 275 15.52 14.87 14.09
C GLN A 275 14.42 14.45 13.09
N ILE A 276 13.38 13.77 13.57
CA ILE A 276 12.25 13.35 12.74
C ILE A 276 11.55 14.57 12.11
N LYS A 277 11.31 15.62 12.91
CA LYS A 277 10.69 16.87 12.44
C LYS A 277 11.50 17.55 11.33
N ASN A 278 12.82 17.61 11.49
CA ASN A 278 13.69 18.25 10.51
C ASN A 278 13.78 17.48 9.19
N ASN A 279 13.65 16.15 9.23
CA ASN A 279 13.73 15.28 8.05
C ASN A 279 12.36 15.04 7.38
N ALA A 280 11.25 15.40 8.05
CA ALA A 280 9.89 15.32 7.48
C ALA A 280 9.56 16.44 6.48
N VAL A 281 10.40 17.48 6.37
CA VAL A 281 10.25 18.54 5.35
C VAL A 281 10.69 17.99 3.99
N GLY A 282 9.76 17.37 3.26
CA GLY A 282 10.01 16.75 1.95
C GLY A 282 9.52 15.30 1.80
N LEU A 283 8.76 14.77 2.75
CA LEU A 283 8.05 13.49 2.66
C LEU A 283 6.54 13.76 2.67
N ASP A 284 5.83 13.37 1.60
CA ASP A 284 4.37 13.28 1.59
C ASP A 284 3.93 12.16 2.53
N LEU A 285 3.72 12.54 3.78
CA LEU A 285 3.24 11.66 4.83
C LEU A 285 1.71 11.53 4.71
N TYR A 286 1.26 10.53 3.95
CA TYR A 286 -0.13 10.10 3.96
C TYR A 286 -0.41 9.32 5.25
N PHE A 287 -1.18 9.90 6.15
CA PHE A 287 -1.81 9.18 7.23
C PHE A 287 -3.33 9.34 7.10
N ASP A 288 -4.08 8.27 7.31
CA ASP A 288 -5.54 8.28 7.13
C ASP A 288 -6.20 8.83 8.41
N GLU A 289 -6.90 9.97 8.33
CA GLU A 289 -7.58 10.56 9.49
C GLU A 289 -8.86 9.81 9.88
N ASP A 290 -9.41 8.98 8.99
CA ASP A 290 -10.77 8.42 9.12
C ASP A 290 -10.85 7.10 9.92
N GLU A 291 -9.73 6.56 10.43
CA GLU A 291 -9.75 5.40 11.32
C GLU A 291 -10.36 5.70 12.71
N GLU A 292 -10.19 6.93 13.24
CA GLU A 292 -10.67 7.29 14.59
C GLU A 292 -12.19 7.50 14.66
N LYS A 293 -12.85 7.84 13.53
CA LYS A 293 -14.31 8.07 13.48
C LYS A 293 -15.13 6.82 13.19
N LYS A 294 -14.53 5.74 12.67
CA LYS A 294 -15.26 4.53 12.24
C LYS A 294 -15.55 3.52 13.37
N GLU A 295 -14.95 3.65 14.55
CA GLU A 295 -15.10 2.68 15.66
C GLU A 295 -15.99 3.14 16.82
N SER A 296 -16.31 4.43 16.95
CA SER A 296 -17.14 4.94 18.06
C SER A 296 -18.65 4.64 17.93
N GLU A 297 -19.11 4.06 16.82
CA GLU A 297 -20.53 3.72 16.59
C GLU A 297 -20.83 2.21 16.64
N ILE A 298 -19.85 1.35 16.94
CA ILE A 298 -20.10 -0.09 17.11
C ILE A 298 -20.44 -0.37 18.58
N GLN A 299 -21.67 -0.10 18.95
CA GLN A 299 -22.25 -0.61 20.19
C GLN A 299 -22.34 -2.15 20.06
N TYR A 300 -21.50 -2.88 20.79
CA TYR A 300 -21.56 -4.34 20.88
C TYR A 300 -22.94 -4.76 21.43
N ARG A 301 -23.89 -5.06 20.54
CA ARG A 301 -25.04 -5.89 20.89
C ARG A 301 -24.56 -7.34 20.98
N SER A 302 -24.38 -7.79 22.22
CA SER A 302 -24.17 -9.17 22.59
C SER A 302 -25.46 -9.99 22.37
N GLU A 303 -25.81 -10.28 21.14
CA GLU A 303 -26.72 -11.38 20.81
C GLU A 303 -26.17 -12.08 19.56
N LEU A 304 -25.40 -13.14 19.79
CA LEU A 304 -25.17 -14.16 18.77
C LEU A 304 -26.55 -14.67 18.34
N PRO A 305 -26.90 -14.67 17.04
CA PRO A 305 -28.12 -15.31 16.62
C PRO A 305 -27.94 -16.82 16.81
N GLU A 306 -28.70 -17.41 17.73
CA GLU A 306 -28.99 -18.85 17.73
C GLU A 306 -29.70 -19.20 16.41
N THR A 307 -28.94 -19.43 15.35
CA THR A 307 -29.45 -20.17 14.21
C THR A 307 -29.37 -21.64 14.57
N LYS A 308 -30.49 -22.18 15.05
CA LYS A 308 -30.69 -23.63 15.10
C LYS A 308 -30.26 -24.24 13.76
N PRO A 309 -29.44 -25.30 13.74
CA PRO A 309 -29.10 -25.96 12.49
C PRO A 309 -30.40 -26.45 11.87
N LYS A 310 -30.77 -25.92 10.70
CA LYS A 310 -31.66 -26.67 9.82
C LYS A 310 -30.86 -27.88 9.37
N ALA A 311 -31.13 -29.00 10.04
CA ALA A 311 -30.75 -30.32 9.59
C ALA A 311 -31.16 -30.51 8.12
N ASN A 312 -30.30 -31.21 7.38
CA ASN A 312 -30.40 -31.64 5.98
C ASN A 312 -29.89 -30.69 4.89
N VAL A 313 -28.56 -30.57 4.74
CA VAL A 313 -27.92 -30.39 3.41
C VAL A 313 -26.58 -31.18 3.33
N ALA A 314 -26.49 -32.35 3.98
CA ALA A 314 -25.29 -33.18 3.91
C ALA A 314 -25.29 -34.17 2.72
N SER A 315 -26.26 -34.10 1.81
CA SER A 315 -26.38 -35.05 0.70
C SER A 315 -26.25 -34.46 -0.72
N ASP A 316 -26.04 -33.15 -0.88
CA ASP A 316 -26.01 -32.49 -2.21
C ASP A 316 -24.70 -31.75 -2.55
N SER A 317 -23.85 -31.44 -1.57
CA SER A 317 -22.56 -30.76 -1.79
C SER A 317 -21.57 -31.63 -2.58
N GLY A 318 -21.62 -32.95 -2.42
CA GLY A 318 -20.82 -33.91 -3.19
C GLY A 318 -21.20 -34.00 -4.67
N LYS A 319 -22.45 -33.66 -5.04
CA LYS A 319 -22.92 -33.66 -6.44
C LYS A 319 -22.59 -32.34 -7.17
N LEU A 320 -22.66 -31.20 -6.48
CA LEU A 320 -22.34 -29.89 -7.09
C LEU A 320 -20.87 -29.75 -7.53
N LEU A 321 -19.95 -30.51 -6.92
CA LEU A 321 -18.50 -30.40 -7.15
C LEU A 321 -18.01 -31.07 -8.43
N LEU A 322 -18.78 -32.00 -9.01
CA LEU A 322 -18.40 -32.70 -10.24
C LEU A 322 -18.52 -31.80 -11.48
N GLU A 323 -19.27 -30.69 -11.40
CA GLU A 323 -19.67 -29.90 -12.57
C GLU A 323 -19.15 -28.45 -12.61
N LEU A 324 -18.19 -28.02 -11.77
CA LEU A 324 -17.65 -26.64 -11.85
C LEU A 324 -17.18 -26.28 -13.28
N THR A 325 -17.84 -25.31 -13.90
CA THR A 325 -17.53 -24.78 -15.24
C THR A 325 -16.99 -23.34 -15.17
N PRO A 326 -16.28 -22.85 -16.21
CA PRO A 326 -15.70 -21.51 -16.20
C PRO A 326 -16.67 -20.34 -15.94
N ASN A 327 -17.93 -20.46 -16.35
CA ASN A 327 -18.98 -19.46 -16.11
C ASN A 327 -19.55 -19.50 -14.67
N GLN A 328 -19.17 -20.48 -13.87
CA GLN A 328 -19.52 -20.57 -12.45
C GLN A 328 -18.42 -20.02 -11.54
N LEU A 329 -17.27 -19.63 -12.11
CA LEU A 329 -16.26 -18.86 -11.38
C LEU A 329 -16.78 -17.43 -11.17
N GLY A 330 -16.39 -16.80 -10.06
CA GLY A 330 -16.78 -15.42 -9.76
C GLY A 330 -18.29 -15.22 -9.59
N SER A 331 -18.80 -14.09 -10.07
CA SER A 331 -20.18 -13.65 -9.83
C SER A 331 -21.07 -13.80 -11.07
N PRO A 332 -22.24 -14.46 -10.97
CA PRO A 332 -23.22 -14.48 -12.06
C PRO A 332 -23.77 -13.08 -12.38
N LYS A 333 -23.75 -12.15 -11.42
CA LYS A 333 -24.15 -10.76 -11.64
C LYS A 333 -23.19 -10.01 -12.57
N PHE A 334 -21.91 -10.39 -12.58
CA PHE A 334 -20.96 -9.86 -13.57
C PHE A 334 -21.35 -10.29 -14.98
N LEU A 335 -21.68 -11.58 -15.15
CA LEU A 335 -22.09 -12.14 -16.45
C LEU A 335 -23.37 -11.49 -16.98
N GLU A 336 -24.37 -11.30 -16.11
CA GLU A 336 -25.62 -10.63 -16.43
C GLU A 336 -25.39 -9.16 -16.84
N ARG A 337 -24.67 -8.40 -16.01
CA ARG A 337 -24.45 -6.96 -16.21
C ARG A 337 -23.70 -6.66 -17.49
N TYR A 338 -22.64 -7.42 -17.76
CA TYR A 338 -21.84 -7.26 -18.96
C TYR A 338 -22.29 -8.17 -20.10
N ASN A 339 -23.40 -8.93 -20.01
CA ASN A 339 -23.82 -9.87 -21.04
C ASN A 339 -22.65 -10.73 -21.61
N VAL A 340 -21.81 -11.26 -20.73
CA VAL A 340 -20.63 -12.07 -21.06
C VAL A 340 -20.79 -13.50 -20.58
N LYS A 341 -19.98 -14.42 -21.11
CA LYS A 341 -19.96 -15.83 -20.74
C LYS A 341 -19.04 -16.13 -19.56
N TYR A 342 -18.05 -15.27 -19.33
CA TYR A 342 -16.98 -15.54 -18.38
C TYR A 342 -16.68 -14.33 -17.48
N PRO A 343 -16.33 -14.55 -16.20
CA PRO A 343 -16.01 -13.52 -15.22
C PRO A 343 -14.56 -13.00 -15.40
N TYR A 344 -14.24 -12.55 -16.61
CA TYR A 344 -12.88 -12.23 -17.01
C TYR A 344 -12.82 -10.99 -17.89
N VAL A 345 -11.87 -10.12 -17.57
CA VAL A 345 -11.63 -8.84 -18.22
C VAL A 345 -10.23 -8.82 -18.86
N SER A 346 -10.13 -8.36 -20.11
CA SER A 346 -8.86 -7.85 -20.63
C SER A 346 -8.77 -6.36 -20.30
N GLY A 347 -7.88 -5.99 -19.39
CA GLY A 347 -7.68 -4.60 -18.99
C GLY A 347 -7.09 -3.75 -20.12
N SER A 348 -7.25 -2.43 -20.00
CA SER A 348 -6.67 -1.52 -20.97
C SER A 348 -5.14 -1.44 -20.84
N MET A 349 -4.46 -1.11 -21.95
CA MET A 349 -3.01 -0.93 -22.00
C MET A 349 -2.68 0.31 -22.84
N TYR A 350 -1.83 1.17 -22.30
CA TYR A 350 -1.50 2.51 -22.80
C TYR A 350 -1.13 2.53 -24.30
N ARG A 351 -1.45 3.63 -24.99
CA ARG A 351 -1.19 3.88 -26.42
C ARG A 351 -1.80 2.84 -27.36
N GLY A 352 -2.99 2.34 -27.04
CA GLY A 352 -3.72 1.40 -27.89
C GLY A 352 -3.12 0.01 -27.95
N ILE A 353 -2.17 -0.34 -27.06
CA ILE A 353 -1.62 -1.70 -26.98
C ILE A 353 -2.75 -2.71 -26.75
N ALA A 354 -3.71 -2.37 -25.87
CA ALA A 354 -5.01 -3.02 -25.84
C ALA A 354 -5.82 -2.48 -27.03
N SER A 355 -5.64 -3.13 -28.16
CA SER A 355 -6.09 -2.68 -29.47
C SER A 355 -7.58 -2.88 -29.70
N LYS A 356 -8.12 -2.22 -30.73
CA LYS A 356 -9.49 -2.45 -31.18
C LYS A 356 -9.71 -3.90 -31.62
N GLU A 357 -8.71 -4.55 -32.21
CA GLU A 357 -8.74 -5.96 -32.61
C GLU A 357 -8.81 -6.89 -31.38
N MET A 358 -8.06 -6.57 -30.32
CA MET A 358 -8.10 -7.31 -29.05
C MET A 358 -9.48 -7.23 -28.40
N VAL A 359 -10.07 -6.03 -28.37
CA VAL A 359 -11.41 -5.80 -27.83
C VAL A 359 -12.47 -6.59 -28.63
N VAL A 360 -12.39 -6.57 -29.96
CA VAL A 360 -13.27 -7.37 -30.82
C VAL A 360 -13.10 -8.86 -30.57
N ALA A 361 -11.87 -9.35 -30.48
CA ALA A 361 -11.58 -10.76 -30.22
C ALA A 361 -12.15 -11.24 -28.88
N MET A 362 -12.05 -10.40 -27.83
CA MET A 362 -12.65 -10.69 -26.52
C MET A 362 -14.18 -10.71 -26.59
N GLY A 363 -14.79 -9.67 -27.17
CA GLY A 363 -16.24 -9.53 -27.28
C GLY A 363 -16.91 -10.69 -28.03
N LEU A 364 -16.39 -11.07 -29.20
CA LEU A 364 -16.93 -12.18 -30.00
C LEU A 364 -16.84 -13.54 -29.28
N ASN A 365 -15.94 -13.66 -28.30
CA ASN A 365 -15.73 -14.90 -27.55
C ASN A 365 -16.38 -14.90 -26.15
N GLY A 366 -17.25 -13.93 -25.86
CA GLY A 366 -18.02 -13.85 -24.63
C GLY A 366 -17.21 -13.35 -23.43
N PHE A 367 -16.23 -12.50 -23.66
CA PHE A 367 -15.50 -11.74 -22.64
C PHE A 367 -15.73 -10.25 -22.83
N ILE A 368 -15.27 -9.45 -21.87
CA ILE A 368 -15.16 -7.99 -22.05
C ILE A 368 -13.69 -7.58 -22.13
N GLY A 369 -13.40 -6.67 -23.07
CA GLY A 369 -12.10 -6.01 -23.21
C GLY A 369 -12.26 -4.50 -23.18
N PHE A 370 -11.26 -3.80 -22.65
CA PHE A 370 -11.21 -2.35 -22.61
C PHE A 370 -10.15 -1.79 -23.57
N LEU A 371 -10.57 -0.91 -24.49
CA LEU A 371 -9.67 -0.20 -25.40
C LEU A 371 -8.71 0.71 -24.62
N GLY A 372 -7.41 0.63 -24.92
CA GLY A 372 -6.38 1.49 -24.34
C GLY A 372 -6.33 2.87 -24.96
N THR A 373 -7.12 3.81 -24.44
CA THR A 373 -7.24 5.18 -24.98
C THR A 373 -6.11 6.11 -24.56
N GLY A 374 -5.51 5.89 -23.39
CA GLY A 374 -4.44 6.75 -22.85
C GLY A 374 -3.30 6.96 -23.85
N GLY A 375 -2.97 8.22 -24.13
CA GLY A 375 -1.89 8.59 -25.06
C GLY A 375 -2.23 8.51 -26.55
N LEU A 376 -3.47 8.16 -26.92
CA LEU A 376 -3.98 8.25 -28.29
C LEU A 376 -4.61 9.63 -28.55
N SER A 377 -4.69 10.02 -29.83
CA SER A 377 -5.45 11.21 -30.24
C SER A 377 -6.94 10.93 -30.28
N ASP A 378 -7.76 11.98 -30.13
CA ASP A 378 -9.21 11.88 -30.14
C ASP A 378 -9.75 11.22 -31.42
N SER A 379 -9.14 11.52 -32.58
CA SER A 379 -9.51 10.93 -33.86
C SER A 379 -9.30 9.42 -33.88
N VAL A 380 -8.17 8.94 -33.36
CA VAL A 380 -7.85 7.51 -33.31
C VAL A 380 -8.76 6.79 -32.32
N ILE A 381 -9.11 7.44 -31.20
CA ILE A 381 -10.07 6.90 -30.23
C ILE A 381 -11.45 6.75 -30.86
N GLU A 382 -11.95 7.80 -31.54
CA GLU A 382 -13.25 7.77 -32.21
C GLU A 382 -13.30 6.72 -33.34
N GLU A 383 -12.27 6.66 -34.20
CA GLU A 383 -12.15 5.64 -35.26
C GLU A 383 -12.13 4.21 -34.69
N SER A 384 -11.44 4.01 -33.56
CA SER A 384 -11.38 2.70 -32.90
C SER A 384 -12.72 2.31 -32.29
N ILE A 385 -13.44 3.26 -31.68
CA ILE A 385 -14.80 3.04 -31.16
C ILE A 385 -15.75 2.63 -32.28
N VAL A 386 -15.75 3.36 -33.41
CA VAL A 386 -16.61 3.05 -34.56
C VAL A 386 -16.29 1.66 -35.10
N PHE A 387 -15.01 1.35 -35.29
CA PHE A 387 -14.58 0.02 -35.74
C PHE A 387 -15.07 -1.10 -34.82
N ILE A 388 -14.90 -0.97 -33.50
CA ILE A 388 -15.34 -2.01 -32.55
C ILE A 388 -16.85 -2.20 -32.62
N LYS A 389 -17.63 -1.10 -32.66
CA LYS A 389 -19.09 -1.17 -32.77
C LYS A 389 -19.54 -1.86 -34.05
N ASP A 390 -18.90 -1.56 -35.17
CA ASP A 390 -19.22 -2.18 -36.46
C ASP A 390 -18.94 -3.69 -36.46
N GLN A 391 -17.89 -4.14 -35.77
CA GLN A 391 -17.54 -5.56 -35.68
C GLN A 391 -18.38 -6.34 -34.66
N LEU A 392 -18.69 -5.74 -33.51
CA LEU A 392 -19.39 -6.41 -32.41
C LEU A 392 -20.93 -6.31 -32.49
N GLY A 393 -21.43 -5.29 -33.16
CA GLY A 393 -22.85 -4.95 -33.19
C GLY A 393 -23.37 -4.56 -31.80
N SER A 394 -24.70 -4.62 -31.62
CA SER A 394 -25.35 -4.29 -30.35
C SER A 394 -25.36 -5.43 -29.32
N SER A 395 -24.97 -6.65 -29.72
CA SER A 395 -25.12 -7.86 -28.90
C SER A 395 -23.90 -8.18 -28.03
N HIS A 396 -22.72 -7.65 -28.37
CA HIS A 396 -21.48 -7.90 -27.63
C HIS A 396 -20.96 -6.58 -27.04
N PRO A 397 -20.98 -6.43 -25.71
CA PRO A 397 -20.48 -5.23 -25.09
C PRO A 397 -18.96 -5.20 -25.05
N PHE A 398 -18.43 -3.99 -25.05
CA PHE A 398 -17.03 -3.69 -24.83
C PHE A 398 -16.91 -2.46 -23.94
N GLY A 399 -15.69 -2.15 -23.51
CA GLY A 399 -15.42 -0.91 -22.81
C GLY A 399 -14.26 -0.12 -23.40
N VAL A 400 -14.12 1.10 -22.91
CA VAL A 400 -13.01 2.01 -23.24
C VAL A 400 -12.38 2.53 -21.95
N ASN A 401 -11.09 2.77 -21.95
CA ASN A 401 -10.43 3.37 -20.80
C ASN A 401 -10.76 4.88 -20.72
N LEU A 402 -10.94 5.38 -19.51
CA LEU A 402 -10.90 6.80 -19.17
C LEU A 402 -9.73 6.99 -18.20
N LEU A 403 -8.65 7.59 -18.67
CA LEU A 403 -7.47 7.88 -17.87
C LEU A 403 -7.63 9.24 -17.19
N HIS A 404 -7.43 9.28 -15.88
CA HIS A 404 -7.43 10.54 -15.12
C HIS A 404 -6.29 11.46 -15.58
N ASN A 405 -6.58 12.75 -15.68
CA ASN A 405 -5.59 13.78 -16.03
C ASN A 405 -5.81 15.05 -15.20
N GLU A 406 -5.11 15.13 -14.07
CA GLU A 406 -5.21 16.26 -13.14
C GLU A 406 -4.78 17.60 -13.78
N ASP A 407 -3.77 17.58 -14.63
CA ASP A 407 -3.24 18.77 -15.31
C ASP A 407 -4.20 19.31 -16.39
N ASN A 408 -5.14 18.49 -16.88
CA ASN A 408 -6.08 18.87 -17.93
C ASN A 408 -7.48 18.24 -17.72
N PRO A 409 -8.29 18.79 -16.80
CA PRO A 409 -9.65 18.30 -16.55
C PRO A 409 -10.57 18.38 -17.79
N ASP A 410 -10.29 19.28 -18.73
CA ASP A 410 -11.06 19.42 -19.98
C ASP A 410 -10.90 18.21 -20.90
N TYR A 411 -9.77 17.49 -20.79
CA TYR A 411 -9.57 16.23 -21.51
C TYR A 411 -10.63 15.19 -21.10
N GLU A 412 -10.87 15.01 -19.80
CA GLU A 412 -11.85 14.04 -19.31
C GLU A 412 -13.27 14.41 -19.74
N ASN A 413 -13.62 15.70 -19.67
CA ASN A 413 -14.91 16.20 -20.15
C ASN A 413 -15.12 15.86 -21.64
N LYS A 414 -14.12 16.15 -22.48
CA LYS A 414 -14.17 15.85 -23.92
C LYS A 414 -14.30 14.34 -24.19
N MET A 415 -13.58 13.51 -23.46
CA MET A 415 -13.67 12.05 -23.60
C MET A 415 -15.05 11.53 -23.20
N VAL A 416 -15.61 11.99 -22.08
CA VAL A 416 -16.95 11.60 -21.64
C VAL A 416 -18.02 12.05 -22.64
N GLU A 417 -17.91 13.25 -23.20
CA GLU A 417 -18.81 13.70 -24.27
C GLU A 417 -18.73 12.80 -25.51
N LEU A 418 -17.53 12.42 -25.94
CA LEU A 418 -17.32 11.48 -27.03
C LEU A 418 -17.95 10.10 -26.72
N TYR A 419 -17.76 9.60 -25.51
CA TYR A 419 -18.30 8.30 -25.08
C TYR A 419 -19.83 8.30 -25.03
N LEU A 420 -20.44 9.37 -24.50
CA LEU A 420 -21.88 9.54 -24.49
C LEU A 420 -22.45 9.68 -25.92
N LYS A 421 -21.79 10.44 -26.79
CA LYS A 421 -22.15 10.58 -28.22
C LYS A 421 -22.18 9.23 -28.93
N HIS A 422 -21.20 8.37 -28.66
CA HIS A 422 -21.11 7.03 -29.25
C HIS A 422 -21.82 5.94 -28.46
N ASP A 423 -22.57 6.31 -27.43
CA ASP A 423 -23.36 5.38 -26.61
C ASP A 423 -22.52 4.28 -25.95
N ILE A 424 -21.29 4.62 -25.54
CA ILE A 424 -20.39 3.71 -24.82
C ILE A 424 -20.93 3.46 -23.42
N ARG A 425 -21.15 2.18 -23.10
CA ARG A 425 -21.83 1.74 -21.87
C ARG A 425 -20.90 1.38 -20.73
N ASN A 426 -19.64 1.10 -21.04
CA ASN A 426 -18.68 0.62 -20.05
C ASN A 426 -17.39 1.42 -20.18
N ILE A 427 -16.92 1.98 -19.06
CA ILE A 427 -15.58 2.55 -18.98
C ILE A 427 -14.75 1.84 -17.91
N GLU A 428 -13.45 1.72 -18.16
CA GLU A 428 -12.44 1.43 -17.15
C GLU A 428 -11.84 2.78 -16.70
N ALA A 429 -12.15 3.21 -15.48
CA ALA A 429 -11.59 4.42 -14.90
C ALA A 429 -10.25 4.09 -14.22
N SER A 430 -9.15 4.68 -14.69
CA SER A 430 -7.80 4.42 -14.18
C SER A 430 -7.07 5.69 -13.76
N ALA A 431 -6.13 5.54 -12.81
CA ALA A 431 -5.30 6.62 -12.25
C ALA A 431 -6.05 7.74 -11.51
N PHE A 432 -7.34 7.57 -11.22
CA PHE A 432 -8.11 8.55 -10.44
C PHE A 432 -7.65 8.57 -8.97
N ILE A 433 -7.30 9.76 -8.50
CA ILE A 433 -7.02 10.05 -7.09
C ILE A 433 -8.12 10.91 -6.45
N THR A 434 -8.94 11.57 -7.28
CA THR A 434 -10.12 12.34 -6.89
C THR A 434 -11.29 12.03 -7.84
N ILE A 435 -12.51 12.43 -7.48
CA ILE A 435 -13.69 12.25 -8.34
C ILE A 435 -13.90 13.50 -9.20
N SER A 436 -13.91 13.34 -10.52
CA SER A 436 -14.12 14.43 -11.46
C SER A 436 -15.59 14.63 -11.85
N GLU A 437 -15.94 15.84 -12.29
CA GLU A 437 -17.27 16.15 -12.84
C GLU A 437 -17.59 15.26 -14.05
N ALA A 438 -16.61 15.01 -14.93
CA ALA A 438 -16.77 14.16 -16.11
C ALA A 438 -17.19 12.73 -15.74
N LEU A 439 -16.55 12.15 -14.72
CA LEU A 439 -16.85 10.81 -14.24
C LEU A 439 -18.27 10.71 -13.65
N VAL A 440 -18.67 11.70 -12.85
CA VAL A 440 -20.03 11.79 -12.28
C VAL A 440 -21.08 11.95 -13.37
N LEU A 441 -20.82 12.81 -14.36
CA LEU A 441 -21.69 12.98 -15.52
C LEU A 441 -21.87 11.65 -16.26
N TYR A 442 -20.78 10.95 -16.58
CA TYR A 442 -20.84 9.68 -17.27
C TYR A 442 -21.69 8.65 -16.50
N ARG A 443 -21.45 8.49 -15.19
CA ARG A 443 -22.17 7.52 -14.35
C ARG A 443 -23.67 7.78 -14.30
N LEU A 444 -24.05 9.04 -14.06
CA LEU A 444 -25.43 9.39 -13.75
C LEU A 444 -26.27 9.64 -15.00
N LYS A 445 -25.65 9.92 -16.15
CA LYS A 445 -26.40 10.18 -17.38
C LYS A 445 -27.18 8.94 -17.82
N GLY A 446 -28.51 9.09 -17.89
CA GLY A 446 -29.45 8.03 -18.25
C GLY A 446 -29.85 7.11 -17.09
N VAL A 447 -29.48 7.43 -15.84
CA VAL A 447 -30.04 6.78 -14.66
C VAL A 447 -31.53 7.14 -14.55
N SER A 448 -32.38 6.15 -14.35
CA SER A 448 -33.85 6.30 -14.35
C SER A 448 -34.52 5.25 -13.46
N ARG A 449 -35.80 5.43 -13.10
CA ARG A 449 -36.59 4.38 -12.43
C ARG A 449 -37.38 3.54 -13.43
N PHE A 450 -37.39 2.22 -13.21
CA PHE A 450 -38.35 1.32 -13.85
C PHE A 450 -39.76 1.52 -13.24
N LEU A 451 -40.78 0.98 -13.92
CA LEU A 451 -42.18 1.04 -13.46
C LEU A 451 -42.40 0.34 -12.11
N ASP A 452 -41.57 -0.64 -11.77
CA ASP A 452 -41.60 -1.35 -10.48
C ASP A 452 -40.83 -0.63 -9.36
N GLY A 453 -40.27 0.55 -9.65
CA GLY A 453 -39.50 1.36 -8.71
C GLY A 453 -38.01 1.03 -8.61
N SER A 454 -37.54 -0.05 -9.27
CA SER A 454 -36.11 -0.38 -9.31
C SER A 454 -35.33 0.63 -10.15
N ILE A 455 -34.06 0.86 -9.80
CA ILE A 455 -33.22 1.85 -10.49
C ILE A 455 -32.54 1.17 -11.68
N ARG A 456 -32.69 1.78 -12.86
CA ARG A 456 -31.95 1.44 -14.06
C ARG A 456 -30.70 2.27 -14.13
N ILE A 457 -29.55 1.62 -14.15
CA ILE A 457 -28.27 2.25 -14.45
C ILE A 457 -27.89 1.93 -15.89
N ARG A 458 -27.56 2.98 -16.65
CA ARG A 458 -27.24 2.85 -18.09
C ARG A 458 -25.75 2.72 -18.34
N ASN A 459 -24.92 3.45 -17.59
CA ASN A 459 -23.49 3.55 -17.82
C ASN A 459 -22.72 2.95 -16.62
N HIS A 460 -21.84 2.00 -16.92
CA HIS A 460 -21.08 1.23 -15.94
C HIS A 460 -19.63 1.71 -15.88
N ILE A 461 -19.13 1.85 -14.67
CA ILE A 461 -17.76 2.24 -14.38
C ILE A 461 -17.11 1.10 -13.62
N LEU A 462 -16.07 0.54 -14.24
CA LEU A 462 -15.10 -0.32 -13.58
C LEU A 462 -13.94 0.56 -13.13
N ALA A 463 -13.91 0.86 -11.83
CA ALA A 463 -12.85 1.66 -11.23
C ALA A 463 -11.67 0.77 -10.88
N LYS A 464 -10.52 1.01 -11.51
CA LYS A 464 -9.29 0.27 -11.24
C LYS A 464 -8.47 1.02 -10.19
N VAL A 465 -8.31 0.41 -9.01
CA VAL A 465 -7.76 1.06 -7.82
C VAL A 465 -6.83 0.10 -7.07
N SER A 466 -5.80 0.63 -6.42
CA SER A 466 -4.83 -0.12 -5.61
C SER A 466 -4.95 0.18 -4.11
N ARG A 467 -5.73 1.21 -3.75
CA ARG A 467 -5.77 1.83 -2.43
C ARG A 467 -7.19 1.86 -1.83
N PRO A 468 -7.39 1.46 -0.56
CA PRO A 468 -8.70 1.50 0.09
C PRO A 468 -9.37 2.88 0.10
N GLU A 469 -8.61 3.94 0.34
CA GLU A 469 -9.11 5.31 0.37
C GLU A 469 -9.66 5.77 -0.98
N ILE A 470 -9.01 5.37 -2.08
CA ILE A 470 -9.50 5.66 -3.44
C ILE A 470 -10.71 4.78 -3.77
N ALA A 471 -10.68 3.49 -3.42
CA ALA A 471 -11.82 2.61 -3.61
C ALA A 471 -13.08 3.14 -2.90
N GLU A 472 -12.94 3.69 -1.69
CA GLU A 472 -14.05 4.28 -0.94
C GLU A 472 -14.74 5.44 -1.70
N LEU A 473 -13.99 6.26 -2.44
CA LEU A 473 -14.56 7.33 -3.27
C LEU A 473 -15.51 6.79 -4.34
N PHE A 474 -15.16 5.68 -4.97
CA PHE A 474 -15.97 5.03 -6.01
C PHE A 474 -17.13 4.19 -5.45
N LEU A 475 -16.98 3.67 -4.23
CA LEU A 475 -18.00 2.89 -3.54
C LEU A 475 -19.15 3.77 -3.01
N ARG A 476 -18.90 5.06 -2.73
CA ARG A 476 -19.90 6.02 -2.25
C ARG A 476 -20.76 6.57 -3.41
N PRO A 477 -21.91 7.21 -3.11
CA PRO A 477 -22.63 8.00 -4.09
C PRO A 477 -21.80 9.18 -4.58
N ALA A 478 -22.17 9.73 -5.74
CA ALA A 478 -21.49 10.90 -6.30
C ALA A 478 -21.53 12.10 -5.31
N PRO A 479 -20.47 12.93 -5.23
CA PRO A 479 -20.45 14.13 -4.41
C PRO A 479 -21.59 15.09 -4.76
N LYS A 480 -22.33 15.54 -3.74
CA LYS A 480 -23.57 16.32 -3.91
C LYS A 480 -23.33 17.64 -4.64
N ASP A 481 -22.22 18.31 -4.34
CA ASP A 481 -21.79 19.57 -4.95
C ASP A 481 -21.58 19.42 -6.47
N ILE A 482 -20.92 18.34 -6.90
CA ILE A 482 -20.75 18.03 -8.32
C ILE A 482 -22.10 17.73 -8.98
N VAL A 483 -22.95 16.92 -8.32
CA VAL A 483 -24.29 16.59 -8.84
C VAL A 483 -25.15 17.84 -8.99
N ASP A 484 -25.20 18.69 -7.96
CA ASP A 484 -25.96 19.95 -7.98
C ASP A 484 -25.48 20.86 -9.12
N ASN A 485 -24.16 20.95 -9.33
CA ASN A 485 -23.59 21.73 -10.43
C ASN A 485 -24.05 21.19 -11.80
N LEU A 486 -23.94 19.87 -12.00
CA LEU A 486 -24.37 19.20 -13.24
C LEU A 486 -25.88 19.35 -13.51
N VAL A 487 -26.72 19.34 -12.47
CA VAL A 487 -28.16 19.60 -12.60
C VAL A 487 -28.43 21.06 -12.93
N SER A 488 -27.75 22.00 -12.25
CA SER A 488 -27.94 23.44 -12.46
C SER A 488 -27.51 23.91 -13.86
N THR A 489 -26.48 23.28 -14.42
CA THR A 489 -25.97 23.54 -15.77
C THR A 489 -26.74 22.76 -16.85
N GLY A 490 -27.73 21.94 -16.48
CA GLY A 490 -28.56 21.17 -17.40
C GLY A 490 -27.88 19.96 -18.02
N LYS A 491 -26.67 19.61 -17.56
CA LYS A 491 -25.96 18.40 -17.99
C LYS A 491 -26.62 17.13 -17.43
N LEU A 492 -27.21 17.21 -16.24
CA LEU A 492 -28.09 16.19 -15.66
C LEU A 492 -29.51 16.75 -15.46
N THR A 493 -30.50 15.87 -15.54
CA THR A 493 -31.89 16.13 -15.17
C THR A 493 -32.05 16.09 -13.65
N LYS A 494 -33.16 16.64 -13.14
CA LYS A 494 -33.49 16.54 -11.71
C LYS A 494 -33.63 15.09 -11.23
N GLU A 495 -34.25 14.23 -12.04
CA GLU A 495 -34.41 12.81 -11.70
C GLU A 495 -33.06 12.10 -11.60
N GLU A 496 -32.15 12.33 -12.55
CA GLU A 496 -30.78 11.80 -12.51
C GLU A 496 -30.04 12.27 -11.24
N GLY A 497 -30.20 13.54 -10.87
CA GLY A 497 -29.64 14.10 -9.63
C GLY A 497 -30.23 13.48 -8.36
N GLU A 498 -31.54 13.29 -8.29
CA GLU A 498 -32.21 12.65 -7.14
C GLU A 498 -31.79 11.18 -6.96
N LEU A 499 -31.69 10.45 -8.08
CA LEU A 499 -31.29 9.04 -8.10
C LEU A 499 -29.81 8.83 -7.75
N SER A 500 -28.97 9.84 -7.91
CA SER A 500 -27.52 9.78 -7.61
C SER A 500 -27.20 9.27 -6.21
N THR A 501 -28.06 9.58 -5.23
CA THR A 501 -27.90 9.21 -3.82
C THR A 501 -28.14 7.72 -3.54
N HIS A 502 -28.76 7.01 -4.49
CA HIS A 502 -29.17 5.60 -4.36
C HIS A 502 -28.30 4.65 -5.19
N VAL A 503 -27.27 5.16 -5.85
CA VAL A 503 -26.33 4.38 -6.66
C VAL A 503 -24.91 4.70 -6.25
N SER A 504 -24.03 3.70 -6.28
CA SER A 504 -22.59 3.91 -6.16
C SER A 504 -22.03 4.58 -7.41
N LEU A 505 -20.94 5.32 -7.26
CA LEU A 505 -20.25 5.94 -8.39
C LEU A 505 -19.69 4.89 -9.36
N ALA A 506 -19.16 3.77 -8.86
CA ALA A 506 -18.78 2.61 -9.68
C ALA A 506 -19.63 1.37 -9.38
N GLY A 507 -19.98 0.62 -10.43
CA GLY A 507 -20.64 -0.69 -10.30
C GLY A 507 -19.64 -1.81 -10.01
N GLU A 508 -18.38 -1.58 -10.40
CA GLU A 508 -17.29 -2.52 -10.27
C GLU A 508 -16.05 -1.82 -9.71
N ILE A 509 -15.44 -2.44 -8.71
CA ILE A 509 -14.10 -2.09 -8.24
C ILE A 509 -13.16 -3.20 -8.68
N CYS A 510 -12.10 -2.87 -9.40
CA CYS A 510 -11.05 -3.82 -9.75
C CYS A 510 -9.79 -3.50 -8.97
N ILE A 511 -9.40 -4.40 -8.08
CA ILE A 511 -8.23 -4.22 -7.23
C ILE A 511 -6.97 -4.60 -7.98
N GLU A 512 -6.17 -3.58 -8.27
CA GLU A 512 -4.88 -3.72 -8.95
C GLU A 512 -3.77 -3.86 -7.91
N ALA A 513 -3.32 -5.10 -7.73
CA ALA A 513 -2.14 -5.44 -6.96
C ALA A 513 -0.86 -5.17 -7.77
N ASP A 514 0.22 -5.92 -7.54
CA ASP A 514 1.43 -5.80 -8.34
C ASP A 514 1.19 -6.13 -9.83
N SER A 515 1.38 -5.14 -10.70
CA SER A 515 1.01 -5.17 -12.11
C SER A 515 2.08 -4.52 -13.00
N GLY A 516 2.00 -4.77 -14.32
CA GLY A 516 2.85 -4.07 -15.29
C GLY A 516 2.36 -2.64 -15.53
N GLY A 517 3.28 -1.69 -15.70
CA GLY A 517 2.94 -0.27 -15.78
C GLY A 517 2.86 0.35 -14.39
N HIS A 518 2.01 1.35 -14.19
CA HIS A 518 1.83 1.99 -12.88
C HIS A 518 1.35 0.98 -11.84
N THR A 519 2.04 0.91 -10.71
CA THR A 519 1.68 0.01 -9.62
C THR A 519 2.29 0.47 -8.30
N ASP A 520 1.56 0.21 -7.21
CA ASP A 520 2.02 0.41 -5.84
C ASP A 520 2.73 -0.84 -5.27
N ALA A 521 2.99 -1.86 -6.11
CA ALA A 521 3.54 -3.16 -5.71
C ALA A 521 2.70 -3.88 -4.64
N GLY A 522 1.38 -3.68 -4.69
CA GLY A 522 0.44 -4.21 -3.71
C GLY A 522 0.35 -5.74 -3.73
N ASN A 523 0.07 -6.36 -2.57
CA ASN A 523 -0.15 -7.80 -2.48
C ASN A 523 -1.64 -8.13 -2.62
N LEU A 524 -2.00 -8.92 -3.64
CA LEU A 524 -3.39 -9.26 -3.92
C LEU A 524 -4.09 -9.98 -2.75
N CYS A 525 -3.38 -10.85 -2.03
CA CYS A 525 -3.92 -11.59 -0.89
C CYS A 525 -4.27 -10.69 0.30
N VAL A 526 -3.74 -9.47 0.33
CA VAL A 526 -4.02 -8.48 1.37
C VAL A 526 -5.08 -7.48 0.88
N LEU A 527 -4.90 -6.94 -0.32
CA LEU A 527 -5.74 -5.87 -0.85
C LEU A 527 -7.16 -6.34 -1.16
N LEU A 528 -7.31 -7.50 -1.81
CA LEU A 528 -8.64 -7.96 -2.24
C LEU A 528 -9.59 -8.17 -1.04
N PRO A 529 -9.23 -8.92 0.03
CA PRO A 529 -10.10 -9.05 1.19
C PRO A 529 -10.42 -7.71 1.87
N ALA A 530 -9.43 -6.82 2.02
CA ALA A 530 -9.63 -5.51 2.64
C ALA A 530 -10.69 -4.67 1.91
N ILE A 531 -10.67 -4.69 0.58
CA ILE A 531 -11.63 -3.96 -0.25
C ILE A 531 -13.00 -4.63 -0.22
N LYS A 532 -13.07 -5.96 -0.18
CA LYS A 532 -14.36 -6.64 -0.02
C LYS A 532 -15.05 -6.26 1.29
N TYR A 533 -14.30 -6.18 2.39
CA TYR A 533 -14.85 -5.69 3.66
C TYR A 533 -15.28 -4.22 3.60
N LEU A 534 -14.54 -3.39 2.87
CA LEU A 534 -14.88 -1.99 2.64
C LEU A 534 -16.17 -1.85 1.83
N GLU A 535 -16.32 -2.60 0.75
CA GLU A 535 -17.51 -2.65 -0.09
C GLU A 535 -18.73 -3.11 0.71
N ASP A 536 -18.64 -4.23 1.42
CA ASP A 536 -19.71 -4.74 2.28
C ASP A 536 -20.22 -3.67 3.27
N ARG A 537 -19.29 -2.94 3.90
CA ARG A 537 -19.61 -1.88 4.87
C ARG A 537 -20.32 -0.70 4.20
N ILE A 538 -19.84 -0.24 3.05
CA ILE A 538 -20.39 0.91 2.34
C ILE A 538 -21.74 0.57 1.72
N SER A 539 -21.87 -0.59 1.08
CA SER A 539 -23.11 -1.07 0.49
C SER A 539 -24.23 -1.20 1.53
N ARG A 540 -23.93 -1.66 2.76
CA ARG A 540 -24.89 -1.67 3.87
C ARG A 540 -25.26 -0.27 4.35
N LYS A 541 -24.28 0.64 4.45
CA LYS A 541 -24.50 2.03 4.89
C LYS A 541 -25.46 2.78 3.96
N TYR A 542 -25.30 2.66 2.65
CA TYR A 542 -26.12 3.34 1.65
C TYR A 542 -27.32 2.51 1.19
N ASN A 543 -27.42 1.25 1.63
CA ASN A 543 -28.50 0.33 1.28
C ASN A 543 -28.73 0.24 -0.24
N TYR A 544 -27.66 0.03 -1.00
CA TYR A 544 -27.73 -0.07 -2.46
C TYR A 544 -28.60 -1.26 -2.88
N SER A 545 -29.49 -1.03 -3.83
CA SER A 545 -30.32 -2.09 -4.41
C SER A 545 -29.53 -3.02 -5.34
N GLU A 546 -28.44 -2.52 -5.92
CA GLU A 546 -27.57 -3.27 -6.83
C GLU A 546 -26.26 -3.66 -6.10
N LYS A 547 -25.82 -4.90 -6.28
CA LYS A 547 -24.55 -5.39 -5.74
C LYS A 547 -23.37 -4.71 -6.46
N ILE A 548 -22.44 -4.12 -5.70
CA ILE A 548 -21.15 -3.69 -6.24
C ILE A 548 -20.24 -4.91 -6.37
N LEU A 549 -19.57 -5.05 -7.51
CA LEU A 549 -18.71 -6.20 -7.78
C LEU A 549 -17.25 -5.85 -7.51
N VAL A 550 -16.52 -6.72 -6.81
CA VAL A 550 -15.10 -6.51 -6.50
C VAL A 550 -14.27 -7.56 -7.23
N GLY A 551 -13.53 -7.14 -8.25
CA GLY A 551 -12.63 -7.99 -9.03
C GLY A 551 -11.17 -7.83 -8.65
N ALA A 552 -10.33 -8.66 -9.26
CA ALA A 552 -8.90 -8.76 -8.97
C ALA A 552 -8.04 -8.60 -10.22
N ALA A 553 -6.95 -7.84 -10.11
CA ALA A 553 -5.91 -7.63 -11.10
C ALA A 553 -4.52 -7.63 -10.44
N GLY A 554 -3.48 -7.76 -11.26
CA GLY A 554 -2.09 -7.84 -10.78
C GLY A 554 -1.70 -9.26 -10.38
N GLY A 555 -0.56 -9.75 -10.88
CA GLY A 555 -0.08 -11.12 -10.63
C GLY A 555 -0.86 -12.26 -11.30
N ILE A 556 -1.98 -12.01 -11.97
CA ILE A 556 -2.83 -13.06 -12.59
C ILE A 556 -2.34 -13.39 -14.00
N GLY A 557 -1.63 -14.51 -14.13
CA GLY A 557 -1.19 -15.06 -15.42
C GLY A 557 -1.32 -16.59 -15.54
N THR A 558 -1.79 -17.26 -14.50
CA THR A 558 -1.86 -18.74 -14.46
C THR A 558 -3.16 -19.21 -13.81
N PRO A 559 -3.56 -20.48 -14.02
CA PRO A 559 -4.71 -21.07 -13.34
C PRO A 559 -4.63 -20.98 -11.81
N SER A 560 -3.44 -21.17 -11.23
CA SER A 560 -3.25 -21.09 -9.78
C SER A 560 -3.46 -19.68 -9.23
N ALA A 561 -2.97 -18.65 -9.93
CA ALA A 561 -3.19 -17.26 -9.53
C ALA A 561 -4.67 -16.86 -9.66
N ALA A 562 -5.34 -17.29 -10.73
CA ALA A 562 -6.77 -17.09 -10.92
C ALA A 562 -7.59 -17.83 -9.83
N ALA A 563 -7.25 -19.08 -9.50
CA ALA A 563 -7.86 -19.84 -8.42
C ALA A 563 -7.73 -19.11 -7.08
N ALA A 564 -6.54 -18.59 -6.76
CA ALA A 564 -6.32 -17.82 -5.54
C ALA A 564 -7.21 -16.57 -5.47
N ALA A 565 -7.31 -15.81 -6.57
CA ALA A 565 -8.18 -14.63 -6.63
C ALA A 565 -9.66 -14.98 -6.39
N PHE A 566 -10.17 -16.04 -7.04
CA PHE A 566 -11.56 -16.48 -6.84
C PHE A 566 -11.81 -17.03 -5.44
N ILE A 567 -10.87 -17.78 -4.85
CA ILE A 567 -10.96 -18.26 -3.45
C ILE A 567 -11.03 -17.09 -2.47
N LEU A 568 -10.26 -16.03 -2.72
CA LEU A 568 -10.29 -14.79 -1.93
C LEU A 568 -11.58 -13.96 -2.16
N GLY A 569 -12.45 -14.41 -3.06
CA GLY A 569 -13.78 -13.86 -3.28
C GLY A 569 -13.87 -12.85 -4.42
N ALA A 570 -12.93 -12.84 -5.37
CA ALA A 570 -13.06 -12.00 -6.57
C ALA A 570 -14.34 -12.32 -7.35
N ASP A 571 -15.16 -11.31 -7.66
CA ASP A 571 -16.36 -11.46 -8.50
C ASP A 571 -15.98 -11.64 -9.99
N PHE A 572 -14.80 -11.17 -10.40
CA PHE A 572 -14.18 -11.36 -11.70
C PHE A 572 -12.66 -11.18 -11.60
N ILE A 573 -11.92 -11.62 -12.62
CA ILE A 573 -10.47 -11.38 -12.74
C ILE A 573 -10.15 -10.52 -13.95
N LEU A 574 -9.05 -9.77 -13.88
CA LEU A 574 -8.54 -8.94 -14.96
C LEU A 574 -7.07 -9.26 -15.23
N THR A 575 -6.71 -9.36 -16.50
CA THR A 575 -5.32 -9.56 -16.93
C THR A 575 -4.84 -8.44 -17.84
N GLY A 576 -3.52 -8.22 -17.85
CA GLY A 576 -2.85 -7.18 -18.62
C GLY A 576 -1.58 -7.71 -19.30
N SER A 577 -0.50 -7.95 -18.52
CA SER A 577 0.82 -8.31 -19.08
C SER A 577 0.82 -9.54 -20.00
N ILE A 578 -0.01 -10.55 -19.74
CA ILE A 578 -0.14 -11.71 -20.64
C ILE A 578 -0.78 -11.34 -21.98
N ASN A 579 -1.74 -10.40 -21.97
CA ASN A 579 -2.47 -9.98 -23.17
C ASN A 579 -1.56 -9.17 -24.10
N GLN A 580 -0.58 -8.45 -23.57
CA GLN A 580 0.42 -7.73 -24.37
C GLN A 580 1.28 -8.66 -25.23
N CYS A 581 1.46 -9.92 -24.81
CA CYS A 581 2.15 -10.96 -25.55
C CYS A 581 1.15 -11.81 -26.36
N SER A 582 0.16 -11.17 -27.00
CA SER A 582 -0.81 -11.82 -27.89
C SER A 582 -0.69 -11.29 -29.32
N ILE A 583 -1.26 -12.01 -30.28
CA ILE A 583 -1.31 -11.60 -31.69
C ILE A 583 -2.02 -10.25 -31.82
N GLU A 584 -3.11 -10.07 -31.10
CA GLU A 584 -3.99 -8.90 -31.20
C GLU A 584 -3.40 -7.62 -30.59
N ALA A 585 -2.46 -7.72 -29.65
CA ALA A 585 -1.87 -6.55 -29.00
C ALA A 585 -1.12 -5.64 -29.99
N ALA A 586 -1.38 -4.33 -29.96
CA ALA A 586 -0.72 -3.37 -30.85
C ALA A 586 0.64 -2.90 -30.28
N ILE A 587 1.58 -3.84 -30.21
CA ILE A 587 2.98 -3.59 -29.92
C ILE A 587 3.85 -4.36 -30.93
N SER A 588 5.10 -3.93 -31.13
CA SER A 588 5.94 -4.50 -32.18
C SER A 588 6.22 -5.99 -31.98
N GLU A 589 6.44 -6.70 -33.08
CA GLU A 589 6.82 -8.12 -33.04
C GLU A 589 8.12 -8.34 -32.26
N GLU A 590 9.09 -7.43 -32.38
CA GLU A 590 10.36 -7.50 -31.65
C GLU A 590 10.16 -7.45 -30.14
N VAL A 591 9.17 -6.67 -29.66
CA VAL A 591 8.83 -6.68 -28.23
C VAL A 591 8.17 -8.01 -27.86
N LYS A 592 7.24 -8.51 -28.68
CA LYS A 592 6.56 -9.79 -28.41
C LYS A 592 7.53 -10.97 -28.40
N ASP A 593 8.54 -10.97 -29.28
CA ASP A 593 9.63 -11.95 -29.31
C ASP A 593 10.46 -11.92 -28.02
N ILE A 594 10.62 -10.76 -27.37
CA ILE A 594 11.27 -10.70 -26.05
C ILE A 594 10.31 -11.21 -24.97
N LEU A 595 9.07 -10.71 -24.97
CA LEU A 595 8.03 -11.00 -23.98
C LEU A 595 7.71 -12.50 -23.87
N GLU A 596 7.74 -13.27 -24.96
CA GLU A 596 7.49 -14.73 -24.90
C GLU A 596 8.57 -15.50 -24.13
N THR A 597 9.75 -14.91 -23.92
CA THR A 597 10.92 -15.57 -23.33
C THR A 597 11.21 -15.17 -21.88
N ILE A 598 10.47 -14.21 -21.32
CA ILE A 598 10.76 -13.69 -19.97
C ILE A 598 10.32 -14.66 -18.88
N ASN A 599 10.99 -14.63 -17.74
CA ASN A 599 10.64 -15.35 -16.52
C ASN A 599 10.13 -14.37 -15.43
N VAL A 600 9.70 -14.87 -14.27
CA VAL A 600 9.08 -14.07 -13.19
C VAL A 600 10.02 -13.02 -12.58
N GLN A 601 11.34 -13.16 -12.73
CA GLN A 601 12.37 -12.22 -12.23
C GLN A 601 12.90 -11.26 -13.31
N ASP A 602 12.32 -11.29 -14.52
CA ASP A 602 12.78 -10.51 -15.66
C ASP A 602 12.07 -9.14 -15.80
N THR A 603 11.43 -8.67 -14.73
CA THR A 603 10.85 -7.33 -14.60
C THR A 603 11.61 -6.50 -13.55
N ALA A 604 11.39 -5.19 -13.56
CA ALA A 604 11.95 -4.27 -12.57
C ALA A 604 11.07 -3.03 -12.41
N TYR A 605 11.19 -2.37 -11.26
CA TYR A 605 10.61 -1.04 -11.06
C TYR A 605 11.53 0.03 -11.64
N ALA A 606 10.94 0.97 -12.35
CA ALA A 606 11.58 2.16 -12.90
C ALA A 606 10.73 3.40 -12.56
N PRO A 607 11.33 4.59 -12.54
CA PRO A 607 10.57 5.84 -12.49
C PRO A 607 9.52 5.90 -13.59
N ALA A 608 8.35 6.44 -13.28
CA ALA A 608 7.34 6.80 -14.27
C ALA A 608 7.79 8.05 -15.04
N GLY A 609 7.39 8.16 -16.31
CA GLY A 609 7.69 9.36 -17.11
C GLY A 609 6.76 10.51 -16.76
N ASP A 610 5.49 10.20 -16.52
CA ASP A 610 4.52 11.02 -15.82
C ASP A 610 4.79 10.99 -14.31
N MET A 611 4.54 12.11 -13.62
CA MET A 611 4.88 12.28 -12.20
C MET A 611 6.35 11.92 -11.85
N PHE A 612 7.25 12.04 -12.83
CA PHE A 612 8.68 11.72 -12.69
C PHE A 612 9.30 12.46 -11.50
N GLU A 613 8.95 13.74 -11.35
CA GLU A 613 9.41 14.62 -10.30
C GLU A 613 9.01 14.13 -8.89
N MET A 614 7.84 13.49 -8.78
CA MET A 614 7.30 12.93 -7.52
C MET A 614 7.85 11.53 -7.19
N GLY A 615 8.62 10.92 -8.10
CA GLY A 615 9.17 9.59 -7.89
C GLY A 615 8.17 8.45 -8.04
N ALA A 616 7.06 8.68 -8.76
CA ALA A 616 6.14 7.63 -9.17
C ALA A 616 6.89 6.50 -9.89
N LYS A 617 6.39 5.27 -9.78
CA LYS A 617 7.05 4.09 -10.33
C LYS A 617 6.13 3.31 -11.27
N VAL A 618 6.78 2.69 -12.24
CA VAL A 618 6.19 1.71 -13.14
C VAL A 618 6.98 0.40 -13.08
N GLN A 619 6.30 -0.73 -13.25
CA GLN A 619 6.94 -2.01 -13.45
C GLN A 619 7.10 -2.32 -14.94
N VAL A 620 8.34 -2.62 -15.35
CA VAL A 620 8.74 -2.75 -16.74
C VAL A 620 9.60 -3.99 -16.97
N LEU A 621 9.69 -4.41 -18.23
CA LEU A 621 10.64 -5.40 -18.70
C LEU A 621 12.09 -5.01 -18.37
N LYS A 622 12.86 -5.98 -17.87
CA LYS A 622 14.29 -5.86 -17.59
C LYS A 622 15.14 -6.74 -18.52
N LYS A 623 14.66 -7.91 -18.91
CA LYS A 623 15.43 -8.82 -19.78
C LYS A 623 15.56 -8.28 -21.20
N GLY A 624 16.78 -8.34 -21.74
CA GLY A 624 17.09 -7.92 -23.11
C GLY A 624 17.11 -6.41 -23.35
N VAL A 625 16.86 -5.60 -22.32
CA VAL A 625 16.79 -4.13 -22.39
C VAL A 625 17.59 -3.48 -21.26
N LEU A 626 17.89 -2.19 -21.39
CA LEU A 626 18.57 -1.38 -20.39
C LEU A 626 17.71 -0.24 -19.85
N PHE A 627 16.49 -0.07 -20.37
CA PHE A 627 15.56 0.98 -19.97
C PHE A 627 15.40 1.12 -18.44
N PRO A 628 15.10 0.07 -17.63
CA PRO A 628 14.89 0.27 -16.19
C PRO A 628 16.15 0.78 -15.48
N TYR A 629 17.34 0.31 -15.86
CA TYR A 629 18.60 0.82 -15.33
C TYR A 629 18.81 2.29 -15.72
N ARG A 630 18.55 2.62 -16.99
CA ARG A 630 18.73 3.96 -17.54
C ARG A 630 17.75 4.96 -16.91
N ALA A 631 16.48 4.62 -16.81
CA ALA A 631 15.45 5.44 -16.18
C ALA A 631 15.80 5.73 -14.71
N ASN A 632 16.21 4.71 -13.93
CA ASN A 632 16.68 4.91 -12.55
C ASN A 632 17.92 5.80 -12.48
N LYS A 633 18.87 5.68 -13.43
CA LYS A 633 20.03 6.58 -13.48
C LYS A 633 19.61 8.03 -13.72
N LEU A 634 18.69 8.29 -14.65
CA LEU A 634 18.17 9.65 -14.89
C LEU A 634 17.50 10.22 -13.64
N TYR A 635 16.72 9.41 -12.93
CA TYR A 635 16.06 9.88 -11.70
C TYR A 635 17.04 10.15 -10.56
N ASN A 636 18.09 9.34 -10.39
CA ASN A 636 19.15 9.61 -9.41
C ASN A 636 19.87 10.92 -9.73
N LEU A 637 20.25 11.13 -11.00
CA LEU A 637 20.84 12.40 -11.44
C LEU A 637 19.87 13.57 -11.21
N TYR A 638 18.58 13.38 -11.48
CA TYR A 638 17.57 14.39 -11.20
C TYR A 638 17.55 14.73 -9.72
N LYS A 639 17.63 13.77 -8.80
CA LYS A 639 17.66 14.04 -7.35
C LYS A 639 18.92 14.76 -6.90
N GLU A 640 20.07 14.37 -7.43
CA GLU A 640 21.39 14.82 -6.95
C GLU A 640 21.80 16.22 -7.44
N HIS A 641 21.24 16.71 -8.56
CA HIS A 641 21.68 17.94 -9.22
C HIS A 641 20.56 18.99 -9.33
N ASN A 642 20.87 20.30 -9.33
CA ASN A 642 19.84 21.35 -9.44
C ASN A 642 19.51 21.71 -10.90
N GLY A 643 20.33 21.29 -11.86
CA GLY A 643 20.08 21.41 -13.30
C GLY A 643 21.06 20.57 -14.11
N ILE A 644 20.90 20.55 -15.44
CA ILE A 644 21.77 19.76 -16.32
C ILE A 644 23.23 20.23 -16.29
N ASP A 645 23.45 21.54 -16.07
CA ASP A 645 24.77 22.16 -16.09
C ASP A 645 25.62 21.78 -14.87
N ASP A 646 24.98 21.29 -13.81
CA ASP A 646 25.64 20.82 -12.59
C ASP A 646 26.18 19.38 -12.72
N ILE A 647 25.83 18.67 -13.80
CA ILE A 647 26.22 17.27 -14.02
C ILE A 647 27.58 17.22 -14.72
N ASP A 648 28.44 16.31 -14.27
CA ASP A 648 29.76 16.11 -14.87
C ASP A 648 29.68 15.88 -16.39
N LYS A 649 30.56 16.56 -17.14
CA LYS A 649 30.54 16.57 -18.61
C LYS A 649 30.70 15.18 -19.22
N LEU A 650 31.48 14.28 -18.57
CA LEU A 650 31.64 12.90 -19.03
C LEU A 650 30.32 12.14 -18.92
N ILE A 651 29.56 12.38 -17.85
CA ILE A 651 28.23 11.79 -17.65
C ILE A 651 27.28 12.32 -18.73
N LEU A 652 27.22 13.64 -18.96
CA LEU A 652 26.37 14.24 -19.99
C LEU A 652 26.66 13.63 -21.37
N THR A 653 27.93 13.54 -21.78
CA THR A 653 28.32 12.90 -23.05
C THR A 653 27.89 11.44 -23.13
N GLN A 654 27.90 10.70 -22.01
CA GLN A 654 27.38 9.32 -21.99
C GLN A 654 25.86 9.28 -22.15
N LEU A 655 25.12 10.20 -21.54
CA LEU A 655 23.67 10.29 -21.69
C LEU A 655 23.30 10.56 -23.16
N GLU A 656 23.93 11.55 -23.78
CA GLU A 656 23.71 11.90 -25.19
C GLU A 656 23.95 10.69 -26.12
N LYS A 657 25.05 9.96 -25.93
CA LYS A 657 25.42 8.83 -26.79
C LYS A 657 24.62 7.56 -26.53
N ARG A 658 24.26 7.27 -25.27
CA ARG A 658 23.69 5.96 -24.89
C ARG A 658 22.20 6.00 -24.59
N PHE A 659 21.66 7.14 -24.17
CA PHE A 659 20.26 7.30 -23.73
C PHE A 659 19.49 8.06 -24.79
N PHE A 660 19.89 9.30 -25.07
CA PHE A 660 19.13 10.22 -25.93
C PHE A 660 19.37 9.99 -27.43
N LYS A 661 20.54 9.44 -27.79
CA LYS A 661 21.01 9.29 -29.19
C LYS A 661 21.08 10.61 -29.96
N LYS A 662 21.12 11.71 -29.21
CA LYS A 662 21.10 13.11 -29.63
C LYS A 662 21.87 13.92 -28.60
N THR A 663 22.37 15.07 -29.01
CA THR A 663 22.88 16.08 -28.08
C THR A 663 21.74 16.62 -27.22
N LEU A 664 22.04 17.10 -26.01
CA LEU A 664 21.02 17.69 -25.14
C LEU A 664 20.39 18.95 -25.75
N ASP A 665 21.13 19.68 -26.57
CA ASP A 665 20.63 20.84 -27.31
C ASP A 665 19.59 20.44 -28.36
N GLU A 666 19.83 19.35 -29.11
CA GLU A 666 18.85 18.80 -30.06
C GLU A 666 17.59 18.30 -29.33
N VAL A 667 17.74 17.61 -28.20
CA VAL A 667 16.62 17.17 -27.37
C VAL A 667 15.82 18.37 -26.88
N TRP A 668 16.50 19.40 -26.38
CA TRP A 668 15.85 20.62 -25.90
C TRP A 668 15.15 21.38 -27.03
N ALA A 669 15.71 21.41 -28.24
CA ALA A 669 15.07 22.03 -29.39
C ALA A 669 13.76 21.33 -29.79
N GLU A 670 13.70 19.99 -29.73
CA GLU A 670 12.48 19.22 -29.97
C GLU A 670 11.41 19.50 -28.90
N ILE A 671 11.80 19.50 -27.63
CA ILE A 671 10.91 19.81 -26.50
C ILE A 671 10.36 21.23 -26.67
N SER A 672 11.22 22.21 -26.94
CA SER A 672 10.83 23.61 -27.10
C SER A 672 9.84 23.78 -28.25
N THR A 673 10.09 23.11 -29.39
CA THR A 673 9.19 23.13 -30.54
C THR A 673 7.80 22.58 -30.19
N TYR A 674 7.75 21.48 -29.44
CA TYR A 674 6.49 20.90 -28.96
C TYR A 674 5.76 21.82 -27.97
N LEU A 675 6.47 22.39 -26.98
CA LEU A 675 5.86 23.26 -25.97
C LEU A 675 5.32 24.57 -26.57
N ILE A 676 5.96 25.13 -27.60
CA ILE A 676 5.46 26.32 -28.31
C ILE A 676 4.08 26.10 -28.94
N GLN A 677 3.75 24.86 -29.33
CA GLN A 677 2.51 24.55 -30.03
C GLN A 677 1.27 24.44 -29.12
N GLY A 678 1.41 24.59 -27.79
CA GLY A 678 0.25 24.57 -26.89
C GLY A 678 0.52 24.60 -25.39
N LYS A 679 1.78 24.69 -24.94
CA LYS A 679 2.21 24.63 -23.54
C LYS A 679 3.28 25.71 -23.25
N LYS A 680 3.03 26.94 -23.70
CA LYS A 680 4.01 28.05 -23.61
C LYS A 680 4.43 28.35 -22.17
N GLU A 681 3.51 28.20 -21.22
CA GLU A 681 3.78 28.40 -19.79
C GLU A 681 4.84 27.42 -19.25
N GLU A 682 4.83 26.16 -19.69
CA GLU A 682 5.86 25.18 -19.31
C GLU A 682 7.25 25.57 -19.85
N LEU A 683 7.31 26.16 -21.05
CA LEU A 683 8.54 26.66 -21.62
C LEU A 683 9.10 27.82 -20.79
N GLU A 684 8.25 28.79 -20.43
CA GLU A 684 8.64 29.92 -19.57
C GLU A 684 9.10 29.43 -18.18
N MET A 685 8.46 28.40 -17.63
CA MET A 685 8.89 27.78 -16.37
C MET A 685 10.25 27.10 -16.50
N ALA A 686 10.50 26.40 -17.60
CA ALA A 686 11.79 25.74 -17.85
C ALA A 686 12.94 26.74 -18.05
N GLU A 687 12.67 27.92 -18.61
CA GLU A 687 13.66 29.00 -18.70
C GLU A 687 14.04 29.57 -17.32
N ARG A 688 13.11 29.56 -16.36
CA ARG A 688 13.33 30.08 -14.99
C ARG A 688 13.86 29.04 -14.01
N SER A 689 13.63 27.75 -14.28
CA SER A 689 13.98 26.65 -13.38
C SER A 689 14.87 25.61 -14.09
N PRO A 690 16.20 25.63 -13.86
CA PRO A 690 17.12 24.63 -14.41
C PRO A 690 16.73 23.19 -14.05
N LYS A 691 16.14 23.00 -12.86
CA LYS A 691 15.65 21.71 -12.38
C LYS A 691 14.48 21.21 -13.22
N TYR A 692 13.52 22.09 -13.50
CA TYR A 692 12.36 21.76 -14.32
C TYR A 692 12.77 21.46 -15.77
N LYS A 693 13.67 22.28 -16.34
CA LYS A 693 14.26 22.01 -17.65
C LYS A 693 14.94 20.64 -17.71
N MET A 694 15.71 20.28 -16.68
CA MET A 694 16.32 18.94 -16.57
C MET A 694 15.26 17.83 -16.55
N ALA A 695 14.18 18.00 -15.78
CA ALA A 695 13.07 17.03 -15.76
C ALA A 695 12.48 16.82 -17.16
N LEU A 696 12.18 17.89 -17.89
CA LEU A 696 11.64 17.80 -19.25
C LEU A 696 12.59 17.07 -20.22
N ILE A 697 13.89 17.37 -20.15
CA ILE A 697 14.92 16.68 -20.95
C ILE A 697 14.95 15.19 -20.61
N PHE A 698 14.90 14.82 -19.33
CA PHE A 698 14.89 13.42 -18.93
C PHE A 698 13.58 12.72 -19.32
N LYS A 699 12.43 13.39 -19.19
CA LYS A 699 11.10 12.88 -19.59
C LYS A 699 11.00 12.60 -21.10
N TRP A 700 11.77 13.31 -21.94
CA TRP A 700 11.88 12.99 -23.37
C TRP A 700 12.34 11.55 -23.60
N TYR A 701 13.29 11.04 -22.79
CA TYR A 701 13.79 9.67 -22.92
C TYR A 701 12.68 8.62 -22.74
N PHE A 702 11.75 8.81 -21.81
CA PHE A 702 10.63 7.89 -21.59
C PHE A 702 9.68 7.84 -22.80
N ASN A 703 9.37 9.01 -23.37
CA ASN A 703 8.56 9.11 -24.59
C ASN A 703 9.25 8.47 -25.80
N TYR A 704 10.55 8.71 -25.95
CA TYR A 704 11.38 8.08 -26.98
C TYR A 704 11.37 6.55 -26.84
N SER A 705 11.70 6.04 -25.64
CA SER A 705 11.74 4.62 -25.29
C SER A 705 10.42 3.88 -25.55
N THR A 706 9.30 4.51 -25.23
CA THR A 706 7.96 3.97 -25.53
C THR A 706 7.70 3.96 -27.04
N LYS A 707 8.03 5.04 -27.76
CA LYS A 707 7.82 5.15 -29.21
C LYS A 707 8.57 4.08 -29.99
N ILE A 708 9.85 3.85 -29.66
CA ILE A 708 10.66 2.86 -30.37
C ILE A 708 10.23 1.41 -30.08
N ALA A 709 9.68 1.15 -28.88
CA ALA A 709 9.11 -0.15 -28.51
C ALA A 709 7.81 -0.43 -29.28
N LEU A 710 6.97 0.59 -29.49
CA LEU A 710 5.77 0.48 -30.32
C LEU A 710 6.11 0.27 -31.80
N SER A 711 7.11 0.98 -32.32
CA SER A 711 7.48 0.92 -33.74
C SER A 711 8.39 -0.25 -34.12
N GLY A 712 8.97 -0.95 -33.15
CA GLY A 712 9.89 -2.06 -33.42
C GLY A 712 11.26 -1.64 -33.95
N SER A 713 11.80 -0.50 -33.50
CA SER A 713 13.13 -0.05 -33.94
C SER A 713 14.25 -1.01 -33.53
N VAL A 714 14.73 -1.80 -34.49
CA VAL A 714 15.75 -2.84 -34.27
C VAL A 714 17.09 -2.26 -33.82
N ASP A 715 17.42 -1.04 -34.23
CA ASP A 715 18.72 -0.42 -33.98
C ASP A 715 18.91 0.05 -32.52
N ASP A 716 17.84 0.15 -31.73
CA ASP A 716 17.91 0.63 -30.35
C ASP A 716 17.02 -0.13 -29.36
N LYS A 717 16.89 -1.45 -29.55
CA LYS A 717 16.12 -2.36 -28.68
C LYS A 717 16.46 -2.20 -27.19
N VAL A 718 17.71 -1.89 -26.87
CA VAL A 718 18.17 -1.69 -25.48
C VAL A 718 17.45 -0.55 -24.76
N ASN A 719 16.79 0.35 -25.49
CA ASN A 719 16.04 1.48 -24.93
C ASN A 719 14.53 1.24 -24.85
N TYR A 720 14.02 0.06 -25.22
CA TYR A 720 12.59 -0.20 -25.15
C TYR A 720 12.05 -0.06 -23.72
N GLN A 721 11.04 0.79 -23.57
CA GLN A 721 10.18 0.80 -22.39
C GLN A 721 8.98 -0.10 -22.67
N VAL A 722 8.87 -1.20 -21.93
CA VAL A 722 7.76 -2.16 -22.06
C VAL A 722 7.18 -2.39 -20.67
N HIS A 723 5.97 -1.91 -20.42
CA HIS A 723 5.25 -2.15 -19.18
C HIS A 723 4.94 -3.64 -19.06
N CYS A 724 5.42 -4.30 -18.00
CA CYS A 724 5.24 -5.74 -17.84
C CYS A 724 5.44 -6.14 -16.38
N GLY A 725 4.55 -6.96 -15.84
CA GLY A 725 4.66 -7.56 -14.51
C GLY A 725 5.08 -9.04 -14.56
N PRO A 726 5.34 -9.65 -13.39
CA PRO A 726 5.83 -11.03 -13.28
C PRO A 726 4.80 -12.09 -13.73
N SER A 727 3.52 -11.70 -13.87
CA SER A 727 2.45 -12.59 -14.34
C SER A 727 2.70 -13.15 -15.73
N LEU A 728 3.37 -12.41 -16.63
CA LEU A 728 3.76 -12.93 -17.93
C LEU A 728 4.87 -13.99 -17.82
N GLY A 729 5.85 -13.78 -16.93
CA GLY A 729 6.87 -14.79 -16.67
C GLY A 729 6.27 -16.10 -16.14
N ALA A 730 5.28 -16.01 -15.24
CA ALA A 730 4.56 -17.17 -14.72
C ALA A 730 3.71 -17.85 -15.80
N PHE A 731 3.06 -17.07 -16.67
CA PHE A 731 2.35 -17.59 -17.83
C PHE A 731 3.28 -18.35 -18.77
N ASN A 732 4.44 -17.77 -19.13
CA ASN A 732 5.43 -18.39 -20.01
C ASN A 732 5.90 -19.74 -19.48
N GLU A 733 6.17 -19.83 -18.17
CA GLU A 733 6.53 -21.10 -17.52
C GLU A 733 5.39 -22.12 -17.61
N TRP A 734 4.15 -21.71 -17.30
CA TRP A 734 2.98 -22.60 -17.36
C TRP A 734 2.71 -23.16 -18.76
N VAL A 735 2.91 -22.36 -19.81
CA VAL A 735 2.66 -22.78 -21.19
C VAL A 735 3.88 -23.38 -21.89
N SER A 736 5.02 -23.49 -21.20
CA SER A 736 6.26 -24.03 -21.75
C SER A 736 6.06 -25.44 -22.33
N GLY A 737 6.62 -25.66 -23.52
CA GLY A 737 6.47 -26.93 -24.25
C GLY A 737 5.11 -27.14 -24.92
N THR A 738 4.16 -26.21 -24.77
CA THR A 738 2.87 -26.23 -25.48
C THR A 738 2.89 -25.36 -26.74
N GLY A 739 1.86 -25.45 -27.59
CA GLY A 739 1.71 -24.57 -28.74
C GLY A 739 1.64 -23.07 -28.40
N LEU A 740 1.26 -22.72 -27.17
CA LEU A 740 1.22 -21.34 -26.68
C LEU A 740 2.60 -20.80 -26.26
N SER A 741 3.67 -21.60 -26.35
CA SER A 741 5.04 -21.13 -26.09
C SER A 741 5.39 -19.95 -26.99
N SER A 742 5.00 -19.99 -28.27
CA SER A 742 5.18 -18.86 -29.19
C SER A 742 4.02 -17.87 -29.13
N TRP A 743 4.32 -16.57 -29.06
CA TRP A 743 3.32 -15.51 -29.11
C TRP A 743 2.50 -15.51 -30.40
N ARG A 744 3.06 -16.06 -31.48
CA ARG A 744 2.37 -16.20 -32.78
C ARG A 744 1.18 -17.16 -32.73
N ASN A 745 1.02 -17.92 -31.64
CA ASN A 745 -0.14 -18.76 -31.36
C ASN A 745 -0.99 -18.25 -30.18
N ARG A 746 -0.58 -17.15 -29.54
CA ARG A 746 -1.27 -16.58 -28.36
C ARG A 746 -2.38 -15.65 -28.82
N ASN A 747 -3.59 -16.19 -28.90
CA ASN A 747 -4.81 -15.39 -29.06
C ASN A 747 -5.35 -15.03 -27.67
N VAL A 748 -5.72 -13.77 -27.45
CA VAL A 748 -6.10 -13.25 -26.11
C VAL A 748 -7.24 -14.07 -25.48
N HIS A 749 -8.26 -14.39 -26.26
CA HIS A 749 -9.44 -15.13 -25.81
C HIS A 749 -9.13 -16.62 -25.54
N VAL A 750 -8.23 -17.23 -26.31
CA VAL A 750 -7.79 -18.63 -26.11
C VAL A 750 -7.01 -18.75 -24.79
N MET A 751 -6.13 -17.79 -24.51
CA MET A 751 -5.40 -17.73 -23.24
C MET A 751 -6.37 -17.59 -22.06
N ALA A 752 -7.35 -16.67 -22.14
CA ALA A 752 -8.36 -16.47 -21.12
C ALA A 752 -9.19 -17.74 -20.86
N GLN A 753 -9.68 -18.39 -21.92
CA GLN A 753 -10.46 -19.64 -21.81
C GLN A 753 -9.63 -20.76 -21.17
N LYS A 754 -8.36 -20.91 -21.56
CA LYS A 754 -7.46 -21.92 -21.01
C LYS A 754 -7.22 -21.69 -19.51
N ILE A 755 -6.96 -20.44 -19.10
CA ILE A 755 -6.77 -20.07 -17.69
C ILE A 755 -8.01 -20.46 -16.88
N LEU A 756 -9.21 -20.05 -17.29
CA LEU A 756 -10.44 -20.34 -16.54
C LEU A 756 -10.76 -21.85 -16.51
N LYS A 757 -10.59 -22.54 -17.63
CA LYS A 757 -10.83 -24.00 -17.71
C LYS A 757 -9.91 -24.76 -16.75
N GLU A 758 -8.62 -24.45 -16.74
CA GLU A 758 -7.68 -25.10 -15.85
C GLU A 758 -7.81 -24.63 -14.40
N THR A 759 -8.30 -23.42 -14.16
CA THR A 759 -8.69 -22.95 -12.82
C THR A 759 -9.79 -23.85 -12.24
N CYS A 760 -10.82 -24.17 -13.03
CA CYS A 760 -11.85 -25.11 -12.61
C CYS A 760 -11.29 -26.50 -12.28
N LEU A 761 -10.38 -27.01 -13.11
CA LEU A 761 -9.74 -28.32 -12.87
C LEU A 761 -8.93 -28.31 -11.58
N LEU A 762 -8.11 -27.28 -11.37
CA LEU A 762 -7.28 -27.14 -10.17
C LEU A 762 -8.13 -27.08 -8.90
N LEU A 763 -9.19 -26.28 -8.90
CA LEU A 763 -10.12 -26.18 -7.76
C LEU A 763 -10.80 -27.52 -7.47
N LYS A 764 -11.25 -28.24 -8.52
CA LYS A 764 -11.85 -29.58 -8.36
C LYS A 764 -10.86 -30.55 -7.71
N GLU A 765 -9.60 -30.56 -8.16
CA GLU A 765 -8.55 -31.42 -7.60
C GLU A 765 -8.25 -31.10 -6.14
N GLN A 766 -8.10 -29.82 -5.80
CA GLN A 766 -7.83 -29.37 -4.44
C GLN A 766 -8.98 -29.73 -3.48
N ILE A 767 -10.23 -29.49 -3.89
CA ILE A 767 -11.39 -29.83 -3.07
C ILE A 767 -11.48 -31.35 -2.87
N LYS A 768 -11.27 -32.14 -3.94
CA LYS A 768 -11.25 -33.60 -3.84
C LYS A 768 -10.17 -34.09 -2.86
N ALA A 769 -8.98 -33.51 -2.89
CA ALA A 769 -7.88 -33.86 -1.98
C ALA A 769 -8.18 -33.49 -0.52
N MET A 770 -8.91 -32.41 -0.26
CA MET A 770 -9.36 -32.05 1.09
C MET A 770 -10.46 -33.00 1.59
N SER A 771 -11.42 -33.36 0.74
CA SER A 771 -12.51 -34.27 1.09
C SER A 771 -12.02 -35.70 1.35
N SER A 772 -11.05 -36.22 0.58
CA SER A 772 -10.55 -37.59 0.76
C SER A 772 -9.75 -37.80 2.05
N LYS A 773 -9.25 -36.73 2.69
CA LYS A 773 -8.59 -36.82 4.01
C LYS A 773 -9.57 -37.00 5.17
N SER A 774 -10.87 -36.71 4.95
CA SER A 774 -11.91 -36.84 5.98
C SER A 774 -12.43 -38.27 6.14
N GLU A 775 -12.16 -39.18 5.20
CA GLU A 775 -12.59 -40.59 5.26
C GLU A 775 -11.56 -41.52 5.92
N GLN A 776 -10.40 -41.00 6.35
CA GLN A 776 -9.32 -41.77 6.97
C GLN A 776 -9.15 -41.55 8.49
N TYR A 777 -10.06 -40.82 9.14
CA TYR A 777 -10.04 -40.57 10.59
C TYR A 777 -11.32 -41.00 11.28
#